data_AF-A0A934BS58-F1
#
_entry.id   AF-A0A934BS58-F1
#
_cell.length_a   1.000
_cell.length_b   1.000
_cell.length_c   1.000
_cell.angle_alpha   90.00
_cell.angle_beta   90.00
_cell.angle_gamma   90.00
#
_symmetry.space_group_name_H-M   'P 1'
#
loop_
_entity.id
_entity.type
_entity.pdbx_description
1 polymer ?
#
loop_
_entity_poly.entity_id
_entity_poly.type
_entity_poly.pdbx_seq_one_letter_code
_entity_poly.pdbx_strand_id
1 'polypeptide(L)'
;MSSGRNWLSWIAALAFSGAGLVLPAQTYEFTTVAGHPWYGSDKEGYGAPHGSADGQGDAARFYVPSGVAVDARGTLYIADTFNHTVRRISTDGVVTTLAGLAGSGGGADGIGGAARFFRPEGIVVDATGTLFVADTQNCTLRRISPEGVVTTLAGPVGGNYGGSGGAGYADGTGIVARFLAPTGLALDPSGNLYLADRGNHVIRKVTPAGVVTTVAGAAGTAGSTNGARGDARFNEPTGVAVDGAGNLFVADYGNNEIRKIAADGNVTTLAGDSNYALGNLDGIGRAARFGRPRAVVLDTNGNLLVLDAGPATLRRVTMAGVVTTLAGWARPYAQNATVSPYELSSPLVDSPGPGARFNLPSSLAMDRNGAVYVADSNNNVIRRWVADGMVSTVAGPGSSNGSADGAGGVARFNYPRGVASDALGNTYVADSVSHTIRRIDSTGNVSTHAGQPGVEGAADGPVRQARFFYPYGVAVDALGNVFVADRHNHTVRQVSPTGLVTTLAGLAGVRGNVDGPAQTARFALPESVAVDFAGNVYVSDAGNGAIRKVSPAGLVSTVAATIAFSDFGWRVGQAVAVDAAGVVYFVDGNRVRKIARDGTITTLAGSPPIPTRGGDASFAQVDGPAEVARFTGPTGLAVDRVGNVYVADGGVRQVRPDGFVTTISGYAGDGSGGVVYNAGFLQAYGVAVDRDGSLLVSDLFHNTLRRGVPAVVPGRLGNFSILTTLAKEETLTLGTIIGGAGTAGNKPLLVRAAGPSLAPFGLTGLLADPRLEFYSGPVKILESDDWGSAPGNLSLEFAQLGAFPFANASKDAALSLLSVPAGGHTVRVSGQSGTAGTVLAEIYEGTLPAMIVPALRRLTNLSVLKNLDAGGLTAGFIIRGTTSLRVLVRVAGPSLAGFGLSDWLADPRLELFDGTGRSLAANDNWGDRGSAAEASAAFAQAGAFAFADPTSKDAALLATLGPGAYTVQVRGAEARSGLVLVEVYEVP
;
A
#
# COMPACT_ATOMS: atom_id res chain seq x y z
N MET A 1 -18.13 -16.88 -39.42
CA MET A 1 -18.96 -17.40 -38.31
C MET A 1 -18.12 -18.31 -37.42
N SER A 2 -18.37 -18.26 -36.10
CA SER A 2 -17.59 -18.79 -34.95
C SER A 2 -16.30 -18.00 -34.64
N SER A 3 -16.10 -17.32 -33.51
CA SER A 3 -16.75 -17.35 -32.20
C SER A 3 -16.91 -15.93 -31.62
N GLY A 4 -18.13 -15.39 -31.66
CA GLY A 4 -18.51 -14.17 -30.93
C GLY A 4 -18.43 -14.31 -29.39
N ARG A 5 -18.08 -15.51 -28.89
CA ARG A 5 -17.94 -15.82 -27.46
C ARG A 5 -16.52 -15.62 -26.90
N ASN A 6 -15.49 -15.45 -27.72
CA ASN A 6 -14.12 -15.26 -27.20
C ASN A 6 -13.83 -13.79 -26.84
N TRP A 7 -14.50 -12.81 -27.45
CA TRP A 7 -14.22 -11.38 -27.22
C TRP A 7 -14.51 -10.90 -25.80
N LEU A 8 -15.50 -11.51 -25.13
CA LEU A 8 -15.88 -11.22 -23.74
C LEU A 8 -14.73 -11.51 -22.76
N SER A 9 -13.99 -12.61 -22.99
CA SER A 9 -12.79 -12.91 -22.21
C SER A 9 -11.62 -12.03 -22.59
N TRP A 10 -11.57 -11.42 -23.79
CA TRP A 10 -10.44 -10.60 -24.23
C TRP A 10 -10.44 -9.20 -23.65
N ILE A 11 -11.52 -8.43 -23.55
CA ILE A 11 -11.44 -7.11 -22.87
C ILE A 11 -11.21 -7.30 -21.37
N ALA A 12 -11.87 -8.29 -20.78
CA ALA A 12 -11.63 -8.75 -19.41
C ALA A 12 -10.30 -9.53 -19.23
N ALA A 13 -9.55 -9.83 -20.30
CA ALA A 13 -8.18 -10.33 -20.22
C ALA A 13 -7.16 -9.29 -20.70
N LEU A 14 -7.50 -8.32 -21.53
CA LEU A 14 -6.63 -7.24 -22.03
C LEU A 14 -6.46 -6.20 -20.93
N ALA A 15 -7.53 -5.88 -20.21
CA ALA A 15 -7.42 -5.21 -18.94
C ALA A 15 -6.73 -6.06 -17.84
N PHE A 16 -6.37 -7.34 -18.09
CA PHE A 16 -5.95 -8.29 -17.03
C PHE A 16 -4.90 -9.35 -17.44
N SER A 17 -4.08 -9.12 -18.46
CA SER A 17 -3.19 -10.16 -19.02
C SER A 17 -1.75 -9.88 -18.66
N GLY A 18 -1.19 -10.79 -17.86
CA GLY A 18 0.25 -10.93 -17.63
C GLY A 18 0.71 -10.61 -16.20
N ALA A 19 -0.05 -9.82 -15.45
CA ALA A 19 0.22 -9.54 -14.04
C ALA A 19 -1.06 -9.76 -13.26
N GLY A 20 -1.18 -10.90 -12.58
CA GLY A 20 -2.34 -11.22 -11.76
C GLY A 20 -2.69 -10.04 -10.86
N LEU A 21 -3.95 -9.59 -10.97
CA LEU A 21 -4.70 -8.83 -9.98
C LEU A 21 -3.85 -8.24 -8.82
N VAL A 22 -3.24 -7.07 -9.02
CA VAL A 22 -2.99 -6.19 -7.88
C VAL A 22 -4.28 -5.41 -7.65
N LEU A 23 -5.33 -6.10 -7.17
CA LEU A 23 -6.32 -5.37 -6.37
C LEU A 23 -5.51 -4.71 -5.25
N PRO A 24 -5.88 -3.48 -4.83
CA PRO A 24 -5.31 -2.91 -3.61
C PRO A 24 -5.24 -4.00 -2.54
N ALA A 25 -4.13 -4.06 -1.81
CA ALA A 25 -4.08 -4.86 -0.61
C ALA A 25 -5.32 -4.48 0.21
N GLN A 26 -6.20 -5.45 0.47
CA GLN A 26 -7.28 -5.27 1.42
C GLN A 26 -6.59 -4.99 2.75
N THR A 27 -6.61 -3.74 3.18
CA THR A 27 -5.99 -3.34 4.43
C THR A 27 -6.91 -3.75 5.57
N TYR A 28 -6.30 -4.10 6.70
CA TYR A 28 -7.01 -4.50 7.90
C TYR A 28 -6.73 -3.51 9.01
N GLU A 29 -7.78 -3.03 9.66
CA GLU A 29 -7.67 -2.23 10.87
C GLU A 29 -7.78 -3.14 12.08
N PHE A 30 -6.69 -3.24 12.85
CA PHE A 30 -6.61 -4.14 14.00
C PHE A 30 -6.96 -3.44 15.30
N THR A 31 -7.91 -4.01 16.04
CA THR A 31 -8.27 -3.61 17.40
C THR A 31 -8.02 -4.76 18.38
N THR A 32 -7.71 -4.45 19.64
CA THR A 32 -7.55 -5.47 20.68
C THR A 32 -8.91 -5.99 21.10
N VAL A 33 -9.10 -7.31 21.01
CA VAL A 33 -10.29 -8.03 21.50
C VAL A 33 -10.14 -8.37 22.98
N ALA A 34 -8.96 -8.84 23.38
CA ALA A 34 -8.68 -9.22 24.76
C ALA A 34 -7.18 -9.21 25.07
N GLY A 35 -6.83 -9.10 26.35
CA GLY A 35 -5.46 -8.98 26.83
C GLY A 35 -5.01 -7.52 26.91
N HIS A 36 -4.01 -7.24 27.75
CA HIS A 36 -3.55 -5.89 28.01
C HIS A 36 -2.24 -5.59 27.25
N PRO A 37 -2.24 -4.68 26.26
CA PRO A 37 -1.02 -4.30 25.58
C PRO A 37 -0.13 -3.47 26.51
N TRP A 38 1.16 -3.76 26.55
CA TRP A 38 2.11 -2.96 27.35
C TRP A 38 2.44 -1.65 26.63
N TYR A 39 2.12 -0.51 27.26
CA TYR A 39 2.44 0.83 26.76
C TYR A 39 3.29 1.61 27.77
N GLY A 40 4.43 1.05 28.19
CA GLY A 40 5.62 1.81 28.64
C GLY A 40 5.51 2.91 29.71
N SER A 41 4.40 3.11 30.43
CA SER A 41 4.28 4.14 31.48
C SER A 41 4.55 3.64 32.89
N ASP A 42 4.46 2.33 33.12
CA ASP A 42 4.47 1.81 34.49
C ASP A 42 5.89 1.36 34.82
N LYS A 43 6.61 2.23 35.52
CA LYS A 43 7.90 1.92 36.13
C LYS A 43 7.69 0.82 37.18
N GLU A 44 7.75 -0.45 36.78
CA GLU A 44 8.35 -1.58 37.52
C GLU A 44 8.70 -2.72 36.55
N GLY A 45 10.00 -3.01 36.40
CA GLY A 45 10.60 -4.29 35.97
C GLY A 45 10.05 -5.06 34.74
N TYR A 46 10.77 -5.00 33.62
CA TYR A 46 10.86 -5.99 32.52
C TYR A 46 9.63 -6.90 32.21
N GLY A 47 8.86 -6.52 31.18
CA GLY A 47 7.93 -7.39 30.43
C GLY A 47 6.49 -6.87 30.39
N ALA A 48 5.76 -7.14 29.30
CA ALA A 48 4.31 -6.92 29.28
C ALA A 48 3.65 -7.70 30.44
N PRO A 49 2.55 -7.20 31.05
CA PRO A 49 1.84 -7.95 32.08
C PRO A 49 1.28 -9.25 31.48
N HIS A 50 2.01 -10.34 31.65
CA HIS A 50 1.63 -11.70 31.26
C HIS A 50 0.94 -12.38 32.44
N GLY A 51 0.13 -13.39 32.17
CA GLY A 51 -0.58 -14.13 33.21
C GLY A 51 -1.77 -14.87 32.65
N SER A 52 -2.61 -15.44 33.52
CA SER A 52 -3.74 -16.28 33.12
C SER A 52 -5.09 -15.80 33.66
N ALA A 53 -5.18 -14.53 34.07
CA ALA A 53 -6.41 -13.98 34.63
C ALA A 53 -7.54 -14.04 33.60
N ASP A 54 -8.67 -14.59 34.02
CA ASP A 54 -9.96 -14.46 33.31
C ASP A 54 -10.52 -13.05 33.55
N GLY A 55 -11.36 -12.55 32.65
CA GLY A 55 -11.90 -11.20 32.73
C GLY A 55 -12.42 -10.69 31.39
N GLN A 56 -13.01 -9.49 31.40
CA GLN A 56 -13.53 -8.85 30.20
C GLN A 56 -12.42 -8.07 29.48
N GLY A 57 -12.24 -8.30 28.18
CA GLY A 57 -11.34 -7.53 27.32
C GLY A 57 -9.90 -7.43 27.84
N ASP A 58 -9.48 -6.21 28.16
CA ASP A 58 -8.15 -5.86 28.64
C ASP A 58 -7.91 -6.23 30.12
N ALA A 59 -8.94 -6.65 30.87
CA ALA A 59 -8.77 -7.20 32.22
C ALA A 59 -8.24 -8.65 32.19
N ALA A 60 -8.44 -9.37 31.09
CA ALA A 60 -7.89 -10.70 30.91
C ALA A 60 -6.36 -10.65 30.70
N ARG A 61 -5.67 -11.74 31.02
CA ARG A 61 -4.23 -11.90 30.79
C ARG A 61 -3.97 -13.21 30.04
N PHE A 62 -2.97 -13.18 29.16
CA PHE A 62 -2.42 -14.34 28.45
C PHE A 62 -0.91 -14.44 28.66
N TYR A 63 -0.32 -15.58 28.32
CA TYR A 63 1.12 -15.75 28.23
C TYR A 63 1.49 -16.52 26.95
N VAL A 64 1.98 -15.76 25.97
CA VAL A 64 2.36 -16.23 24.63
C VAL A 64 1.19 -17.00 23.95
N PRO A 65 0.01 -16.37 23.77
CA PRO A 65 -1.12 -17.03 23.12
C PRO A 65 -0.75 -17.37 21.67
N SER A 66 -0.95 -18.62 21.24
CA SER A 66 -0.54 -19.10 19.91
C SER A 66 -1.72 -19.33 18.98
N GLY A 67 -2.26 -20.55 18.90
CA GLY A 67 -3.38 -20.85 18.02
C GLY A 67 -4.66 -20.12 18.42
N VAL A 68 -5.44 -19.71 17.41
CA VAL A 68 -6.77 -19.13 17.54
C VAL A 68 -7.73 -19.88 16.62
N ALA A 69 -8.92 -20.18 17.12
CA ALA A 69 -10.04 -20.73 16.36
C ALA A 69 -11.31 -19.95 16.65
N VAL A 70 -12.24 -19.91 15.70
CA VAL A 70 -13.55 -19.25 15.82
C VAL A 70 -14.64 -20.22 15.44
N ASP A 71 -15.69 -20.33 16.26
CA ASP A 71 -16.83 -21.18 15.96
C ASP A 71 -17.90 -20.47 15.11
N ALA A 72 -18.93 -21.24 14.74
CA ALA A 72 -20.08 -20.77 14.00
C ALA A 72 -20.88 -19.63 14.67
N ARG A 73 -20.66 -19.35 15.95
CA ARG A 73 -21.37 -18.32 16.71
C ARG A 73 -20.49 -17.09 16.96
N GLY A 74 -19.23 -17.09 16.50
CA GLY A 74 -18.26 -16.02 16.75
C GLY A 74 -17.53 -16.15 18.10
N THR A 75 -17.66 -17.28 18.79
CA THR A 75 -16.90 -17.57 20.01
C THR A 75 -15.46 -17.92 19.64
N LEU A 76 -14.50 -17.31 20.32
CA LEU A 76 -13.07 -17.50 20.03
C LEU A 76 -12.46 -18.48 21.03
N TYR A 77 -11.54 -19.32 20.55
CA TYR A 77 -10.79 -20.28 21.34
C TYR A 77 -9.30 -20.09 21.11
N ILE A 78 -8.55 -19.95 22.21
CA ILE A 78 -7.15 -19.55 22.19
C ILE A 78 -6.33 -20.62 22.92
N ALA A 79 -5.27 -21.11 22.28
CA ALA A 79 -4.24 -21.87 22.97
C ALA A 79 -3.32 -20.87 23.70
N ASP A 80 -3.43 -20.80 25.02
CA ASP A 80 -2.64 -19.92 25.87
C ASP A 80 -1.38 -20.67 26.31
N THR A 81 -0.45 -20.73 25.35
CA THR A 81 0.60 -21.75 25.26
C THR A 81 1.44 -21.85 26.53
N PHE A 82 1.98 -20.73 27.01
CA PHE A 82 2.86 -20.77 28.19
C PHE A 82 2.10 -20.82 29.51
N ASN A 83 0.80 -20.53 29.51
CA ASN A 83 -0.06 -20.84 30.65
C ASN A 83 -0.54 -22.30 30.67
N HIS A 84 -0.36 -23.07 29.59
CA HIS A 84 -0.81 -24.47 29.51
C HIS A 84 -2.33 -24.63 29.61
N THR A 85 -3.07 -23.64 29.09
CA THR A 85 -4.52 -23.60 29.13
C THR A 85 -5.12 -23.39 27.75
N VAL A 86 -6.38 -23.76 27.61
CA VAL A 86 -7.24 -23.39 26.48
C VAL A 86 -8.26 -22.38 26.99
N ARG A 87 -8.29 -21.20 26.37
CA ARG A 87 -9.13 -20.07 26.77
C ARG A 87 -10.29 -19.93 25.78
N ARG A 88 -11.44 -19.50 26.28
CA ARG A 88 -12.65 -19.21 25.51
C ARG A 88 -13.01 -17.74 25.68
N ILE A 89 -13.30 -17.06 24.58
CA ILE A 89 -13.72 -15.65 24.56
C ILE A 89 -15.08 -15.56 23.89
N SER A 90 -16.07 -15.05 24.61
CA SER A 90 -17.40 -14.77 24.06
C SER A 90 -17.40 -13.55 23.15
N THR A 91 -18.46 -13.36 22.38
CA THR A 91 -18.60 -12.25 21.41
C THR A 91 -18.61 -10.85 22.05
N ASP A 92 -18.88 -10.76 23.36
CA ASP A 92 -18.80 -9.54 24.18
C ASP A 92 -17.43 -9.36 24.87
N GLY A 93 -16.45 -10.21 24.54
CA GLY A 93 -15.07 -10.09 24.98
C GLY A 93 -14.75 -10.67 26.35
N VAL A 94 -15.64 -11.47 26.96
CA VAL A 94 -15.37 -12.14 28.24
C VAL A 94 -14.47 -13.35 28.03
N VAL A 95 -13.28 -13.34 28.63
CA VAL A 95 -12.31 -14.43 28.62
C VAL A 95 -12.52 -15.35 29.82
N THR A 96 -12.64 -16.65 29.55
CA THR A 96 -12.74 -17.72 30.55
C THR A 96 -11.76 -18.85 30.23
N THR A 97 -11.26 -19.54 31.26
CA THR A 97 -10.46 -20.76 31.08
C THR A 97 -11.39 -21.96 30.85
N LEU A 98 -11.34 -22.55 29.66
CA LEU A 98 -12.17 -23.71 29.30
C LEU A 98 -11.57 -25.02 29.85
N ALA A 99 -10.25 -25.19 29.73
CA ALA A 99 -9.53 -26.38 30.19
C ALA A 99 -8.05 -26.09 30.47
N GLY A 100 -7.44 -26.91 31.33
CA GLY A 100 -6.05 -26.76 31.78
C GLY A 100 -5.93 -25.98 33.08
N LEU A 101 -4.72 -25.96 33.65
CA LEU A 101 -4.40 -25.21 34.86
C LEU A 101 -3.11 -24.41 34.68
N ALA A 102 -3.21 -23.10 34.89
CA ALA A 102 -2.09 -22.17 34.75
C ALA A 102 -0.86 -22.59 35.57
N GLY A 103 0.33 -22.54 34.96
CA GLY A 103 1.59 -22.90 35.60
C GLY A 103 1.77 -24.40 35.90
N SER A 104 0.81 -25.25 35.55
CA SER A 104 0.84 -26.70 35.80
C SER A 104 0.82 -27.48 34.49
N GLY A 105 2.00 -27.68 33.89
CA GLY A 105 2.15 -28.47 32.67
C GLY A 105 1.97 -29.98 32.89
N GLY A 106 1.44 -30.71 31.91
CA GLY A 106 1.32 -32.17 31.92
C GLY A 106 0.32 -32.70 30.89
N GLY A 107 0.08 -34.01 30.83
CA GLY A 107 -0.75 -34.67 29.80
C GLY A 107 -2.00 -35.38 30.32
N ALA A 108 -2.48 -35.06 31.53
CA ALA A 108 -3.65 -35.70 32.13
C ALA A 108 -4.95 -35.32 31.38
N ASP A 109 -5.77 -36.33 31.09
CA ASP A 109 -7.17 -36.16 30.67
C ASP A 109 -8.04 -35.77 31.88
N GLY A 110 -9.19 -35.13 31.63
CA GLY A 110 -10.08 -34.66 32.69
C GLY A 110 -11.00 -33.54 32.24
N ILE A 111 -11.78 -32.99 33.18
CA ILE A 111 -12.73 -31.91 32.90
C ILE A 111 -12.15 -30.58 33.39
N GLY A 112 -12.18 -29.55 32.53
CA GLY A 112 -11.79 -28.19 32.88
C GLY A 112 -10.38 -28.10 33.48
N GLY A 113 -10.28 -27.55 34.69
CA GLY A 113 -9.02 -27.41 35.42
C GLY A 113 -8.41 -28.70 35.95
N ALA A 114 -9.06 -29.87 35.82
CA ALA A 114 -8.46 -31.17 36.13
C ALA A 114 -7.61 -31.71 34.97
N ALA A 115 -7.90 -31.30 33.73
CA ALA A 115 -7.06 -31.63 32.58
C ALA A 115 -5.72 -30.87 32.64
N ARG A 116 -4.69 -31.42 32.00
CA ARG A 116 -3.37 -30.77 31.86
C ARG A 116 -2.97 -30.75 30.39
N PHE A 117 -2.31 -29.66 29.99
CA PHE A 117 -1.63 -29.52 28.70
C PHE A 117 -0.16 -29.18 28.96
N PHE A 118 0.69 -29.31 27.95
CA PHE A 118 2.04 -28.82 27.99
C PHE A 118 2.39 -28.08 26.69
N ARG A 119 2.33 -26.74 26.79
CA ARG A 119 2.51 -25.80 25.67
C ARG A 119 1.64 -26.16 24.45
N PRO A 120 0.29 -26.13 24.58
CA PRO A 120 -0.58 -26.34 23.44
C PRO A 120 -0.39 -25.21 22.42
N GLU A 121 -0.28 -25.53 21.12
CA GLU A 121 -0.11 -24.49 20.07
C GLU A 121 -1.27 -24.46 19.09
N GLY A 122 -1.47 -25.50 18.28
CA GLY A 122 -2.52 -25.55 17.27
C GLY A 122 -3.89 -25.83 17.88
N ILE A 123 -4.92 -25.13 17.42
CA ILE A 123 -6.32 -25.34 17.83
C ILE A 123 -7.26 -25.18 16.63
N VAL A 124 -8.24 -26.08 16.51
CA VAL A 124 -9.35 -25.97 15.56
C VAL A 124 -10.65 -26.38 16.25
N VAL A 125 -11.78 -25.89 15.74
CA VAL A 125 -13.13 -26.18 16.23
C VAL A 125 -13.97 -26.76 15.10
N ASP A 126 -14.73 -27.82 15.39
CA ASP A 126 -15.68 -28.38 14.43
C ASP A 126 -17.07 -27.71 14.52
N ALA A 127 -17.98 -28.12 13.61
CA ALA A 127 -19.33 -27.56 13.55
C ALA A 127 -20.20 -27.86 14.79
N THR A 128 -19.80 -28.84 15.62
CA THR A 128 -20.49 -29.17 16.89
C THR A 128 -19.98 -28.35 18.06
N GLY A 129 -18.85 -27.64 17.90
CA GLY A 129 -18.16 -26.91 18.96
C GLY A 129 -17.09 -27.74 19.68
N THR A 130 -16.77 -28.94 19.19
CA THR A 130 -15.68 -29.76 19.73
C THR A 130 -14.35 -29.19 19.26
N LEU A 131 -13.40 -29.01 20.18
CA LEU A 131 -12.06 -28.50 19.89
C LEU A 131 -11.07 -29.65 19.72
N PHE A 132 -10.12 -29.47 18.82
CA PHE A 132 -8.94 -30.30 18.69
C PHE A 132 -7.71 -29.45 18.92
N VAL A 133 -6.82 -29.90 19.81
CA VAL A 133 -5.66 -29.15 20.28
C VAL A 133 -4.40 -29.98 20.11
N ALA A 134 -3.40 -29.42 19.43
CA ALA A 134 -2.07 -29.98 19.38
C ALA A 134 -1.36 -29.63 20.70
N ASP A 135 -1.18 -30.63 21.53
CA ASP A 135 -0.52 -30.51 22.82
C ASP A 135 0.98 -30.76 22.62
N THR A 136 1.63 -29.72 22.09
CA THR A 136 2.89 -29.79 21.36
C THR A 136 3.99 -30.49 22.15
N GLN A 137 4.23 -30.10 23.41
CA GLN A 137 5.32 -30.70 24.18
C GLN A 137 4.98 -32.10 24.67
N ASN A 138 3.70 -32.39 24.92
CA ASN A 138 3.25 -33.74 25.22
C ASN A 138 3.25 -34.67 24.00
N CYS A 139 3.50 -34.15 22.79
CA CYS A 139 3.45 -34.92 21.53
C CYS A 139 2.12 -35.66 21.32
N THR A 140 1.00 -35.05 21.72
CA THR A 140 -0.35 -35.64 21.62
C THR A 140 -1.32 -34.71 20.91
N LEU A 141 -2.39 -35.29 20.38
CA LEU A 141 -3.56 -34.60 19.85
C LEU A 141 -4.71 -34.80 20.84
N ARG A 142 -5.25 -33.69 21.36
CA ARG A 142 -6.29 -33.67 22.39
C ARG A 142 -7.62 -33.26 21.77
N ARG A 143 -8.72 -33.85 22.26
CA ARG A 143 -10.09 -33.51 21.91
C ARG A 143 -10.79 -32.94 23.14
N ILE A 144 -11.48 -31.81 23.00
CA ILE A 144 -12.15 -31.08 24.09
C ILE A 144 -13.62 -30.86 23.71
N SER A 145 -14.56 -31.31 24.54
CA SER A 145 -15.99 -31.02 24.34
C SER A 145 -16.32 -29.56 24.68
N PRO A 146 -17.48 -29.02 24.24
CA PRO A 146 -17.94 -27.69 24.64
C PRO A 146 -18.01 -27.46 26.17
N GLU A 147 -18.22 -28.53 26.93
CA GLU A 147 -18.27 -28.56 28.39
C GLU A 147 -16.87 -28.65 29.06
N GLY A 148 -15.80 -28.71 28.26
CA GLY A 148 -14.43 -28.75 28.74
C GLY A 148 -13.90 -30.14 29.09
N VAL A 149 -14.54 -31.22 28.63
CA VAL A 149 -14.03 -32.60 28.81
C VAL A 149 -12.89 -32.86 27.84
N VAL A 150 -11.67 -33.07 28.36
CA VAL A 150 -10.45 -33.33 27.58
C VAL A 150 -10.14 -34.83 27.53
N THR A 151 -9.91 -35.34 26.33
CA THR A 151 -9.47 -36.72 26.04
C THR A 151 -8.31 -36.73 25.05
N THR A 152 -7.37 -37.67 25.18
CA THR A 152 -6.32 -37.89 24.16
C THR A 152 -6.89 -38.68 22.97
N LEU A 153 -6.87 -38.07 21.78
CA LEU A 153 -7.31 -38.68 20.53
C LEU A 153 -6.22 -39.54 19.89
N ALA A 154 -4.97 -39.06 19.87
CA ALA A 154 -3.83 -39.76 19.31
C ALA A 154 -2.50 -39.29 19.92
N GLY A 155 -1.47 -40.14 19.84
CA GLY A 155 -0.17 -39.93 20.50
C GLY A 155 -0.11 -40.58 21.89
N PRO A 156 1.10 -40.93 22.37
CA PRO A 156 1.25 -41.66 23.63
C PRO A 156 1.02 -40.74 24.84
N VAL A 157 0.23 -41.22 25.79
CA VAL A 157 0.02 -40.55 27.08
C VAL A 157 1.35 -40.49 27.84
N GLY A 158 1.75 -39.30 28.30
CA GLY A 158 3.03 -39.07 28.97
C GLY A 158 4.25 -38.97 28.04
N GLY A 159 4.03 -38.92 26.72
CA GLY A 159 5.08 -38.54 25.79
C GLY A 159 5.54 -37.10 26.07
N ASN A 160 6.83 -36.85 25.94
CA ASN A 160 7.40 -35.50 26.06
C ASN A 160 8.47 -35.29 24.99
N TYR A 161 8.53 -34.09 24.43
CA TYR A 161 9.60 -33.68 23.53
C TYR A 161 10.96 -33.80 24.25
N GLY A 162 11.88 -34.60 23.70
CA GLY A 162 13.20 -34.85 24.30
C GLY A 162 13.25 -35.90 25.43
N GLY A 163 12.13 -36.54 25.78
CA GLY A 163 12.10 -37.66 26.74
C GLY A 163 12.23 -39.04 26.08
N SER A 164 12.77 -40.03 26.80
CA SER A 164 12.81 -41.43 26.37
C SER A 164 11.42 -42.09 26.53
N GLY A 165 10.79 -42.49 25.41
CA GLY A 165 9.61 -43.37 25.42
C GLY A 165 8.33 -42.88 24.73
N GLY A 166 8.30 -41.65 24.20
CA GLY A 166 7.08 -41.01 23.70
C GLY A 166 7.13 -40.54 22.24
N ALA A 167 8.10 -39.72 21.86
CA ALA A 167 8.10 -39.07 20.56
C ALA A 167 8.60 -39.97 19.42
N GLY A 168 8.11 -39.75 18.20
CA GLY A 168 8.46 -40.52 17.00
C GLY A 168 7.46 -40.27 15.87
N TYR A 169 7.47 -41.07 14.81
CA TYR A 169 6.65 -40.83 13.59
C TYR A 169 5.81 -42.05 13.16
N ALA A 170 5.64 -43.05 14.02
CA ALA A 170 4.89 -44.26 13.68
C ALA A 170 3.42 -43.92 13.34
N ASP A 171 2.97 -44.36 12.17
CA ASP A 171 1.55 -44.44 11.83
C ASP A 171 0.86 -45.47 12.72
N GLY A 172 -0.44 -45.32 12.96
CA GLY A 172 -1.18 -46.19 13.88
C GLY A 172 -2.47 -45.58 14.36
N THR A 173 -3.16 -46.26 15.29
CA THR A 173 -4.43 -45.77 15.84
C THR A 173 -4.25 -45.34 17.30
N GLY A 174 -4.78 -44.17 17.64
CA GLY A 174 -4.78 -43.64 19.00
C GLY A 174 -3.38 -43.50 19.59
N ILE A 175 -3.15 -44.11 20.74
CA ILE A 175 -1.87 -44.02 21.49
C ILE A 175 -0.70 -44.77 20.83
N VAL A 176 -0.97 -45.61 19.82
CA VAL A 176 0.07 -46.32 19.07
C VAL A 176 0.78 -45.38 18.10
N ALA A 177 0.02 -44.43 17.53
CA ALA A 177 0.58 -43.40 16.66
C ALA A 177 1.55 -42.52 17.45
N ARG A 178 2.61 -42.05 16.80
CA ARG A 178 3.64 -41.19 17.40
C ARG A 178 3.76 -39.90 16.62
N PHE A 179 3.97 -38.81 17.36
CA PHE A 179 4.28 -37.48 16.84
C PHE A 179 5.56 -36.95 17.50
N LEU A 180 6.15 -35.88 16.96
CA LEU A 180 7.24 -35.12 17.57
C LEU A 180 6.98 -33.63 17.40
N ALA A 181 6.54 -32.98 18.49
CA ALA A 181 6.11 -31.58 18.51
C ALA A 181 5.06 -31.23 17.42
N PRO A 182 3.88 -31.87 17.42
CA PRO A 182 2.81 -31.52 16.49
C PRO A 182 2.35 -30.07 16.73
N THR A 183 2.09 -29.31 15.67
CA THR A 183 1.75 -27.88 15.75
C THR A 183 0.42 -27.56 15.06
N GLY A 184 0.43 -26.90 13.90
CA GLY A 184 -0.77 -26.43 13.22
C GLY A 184 -1.73 -27.56 12.85
N LEU A 185 -3.02 -27.27 12.92
CA LEU A 185 -4.13 -28.17 12.66
C LEU A 185 -5.05 -27.59 11.59
N ALA A 186 -5.62 -28.44 10.75
CA ALA A 186 -6.71 -28.11 9.83
C ALA A 186 -7.77 -29.22 9.84
N LEU A 187 -9.04 -28.86 9.70
CA LEU A 187 -10.16 -29.81 9.68
C LEU A 187 -10.82 -29.77 8.29
N ASP A 188 -11.03 -30.93 7.68
CA ASP A 188 -11.86 -31.03 6.48
C ASP A 188 -13.36 -31.20 6.82
N PRO A 189 -14.28 -30.97 5.86
CA PRO A 189 -15.71 -31.13 6.11
C PRO A 189 -16.16 -32.53 6.53
N SER A 190 -15.31 -33.55 6.34
CA SER A 190 -15.59 -34.94 6.78
C SER A 190 -15.10 -35.20 8.21
N GLY A 191 -14.52 -34.20 8.87
CA GLY A 191 -13.99 -34.31 10.23
C GLY A 191 -12.59 -34.92 10.31
N ASN A 192 -11.86 -35.07 9.19
CA ASN A 192 -10.47 -35.47 9.27
C ASN A 192 -9.59 -34.28 9.65
N LEU A 193 -8.64 -34.53 10.54
CA LEU A 193 -7.64 -33.57 10.94
C LEU A 193 -6.37 -33.76 10.12
N TYR A 194 -5.79 -32.66 9.68
CA TYR A 194 -4.45 -32.62 9.12
C TYR A 194 -3.58 -31.84 10.08
N LEU A 195 -2.37 -32.33 10.35
CA LEU A 195 -1.45 -31.68 11.27
C LEU A 195 -0.03 -31.67 10.76
N ALA A 196 0.69 -30.61 11.11
CA ALA A 196 2.12 -30.51 10.88
C ALA A 196 2.88 -31.18 12.03
N ASP A 197 3.54 -32.29 11.73
CA ASP A 197 4.37 -33.01 12.69
C ASP A 197 5.80 -32.45 12.62
N ARG A 198 5.94 -31.26 13.22
CA ARG A 198 7.05 -30.32 12.99
C ARG A 198 8.41 -30.98 13.14
N GLY A 199 8.63 -31.68 14.25
CA GLY A 199 9.92 -32.31 14.54
C GLY A 199 10.23 -33.51 13.67
N ASN A 200 9.22 -34.15 13.06
CA ASN A 200 9.41 -35.25 12.13
C ASN A 200 9.48 -34.81 10.67
N HIS A 201 9.22 -33.54 10.35
CA HIS A 201 9.26 -32.98 9.00
C HIS A 201 8.23 -33.57 8.02
N VAL A 202 7.05 -33.95 8.53
CA VAL A 202 5.97 -34.57 7.74
C VAL A 202 4.62 -33.95 8.04
N ILE A 203 3.68 -34.14 7.12
CA ILE A 203 2.26 -33.81 7.30
C ILE A 203 1.48 -35.09 7.56
N ARG A 204 0.63 -35.08 8.58
CA ARG A 204 -0.14 -36.26 9.03
C ARG A 204 -1.63 -36.01 8.85
N LYS A 205 -2.38 -37.09 8.60
CA LYS A 205 -3.85 -37.12 8.61
C LYS A 205 -4.31 -37.97 9.79
N VAL A 206 -5.32 -37.51 10.50
CA VAL A 206 -5.98 -38.21 11.60
C VAL A 206 -7.49 -38.27 11.32
N THR A 207 -8.05 -39.47 11.27
CA THR A 207 -9.50 -39.65 11.10
C THR A 207 -10.24 -39.44 12.43
N PRO A 208 -11.57 -39.26 12.43
CA PRO A 208 -12.37 -39.20 13.67
C PRO A 208 -12.20 -40.43 14.58
N ALA A 209 -11.84 -41.59 14.01
CA ALA A 209 -11.56 -42.82 14.75
C ALA A 209 -10.13 -42.86 15.37
N GLY A 210 -9.34 -41.80 15.21
CA GLY A 210 -7.97 -41.71 15.73
C GLY A 210 -6.93 -42.47 14.89
N VAL A 211 -7.25 -42.88 13.67
CA VAL A 211 -6.28 -43.51 12.74
C VAL A 211 -5.39 -42.42 12.16
N VAL A 212 -4.08 -42.55 12.36
CA VAL A 212 -3.04 -41.62 11.91
C VAL A 212 -2.26 -42.22 10.75
N THR A 213 -2.14 -41.46 9.66
CA THR A 213 -1.34 -41.80 8.48
C THR A 213 -0.46 -40.64 8.01
N THR A 214 0.71 -40.93 7.45
CA THR A 214 1.55 -39.92 6.78
C THR A 214 0.97 -39.53 5.41
N VAL A 215 0.75 -38.23 5.20
CA VAL A 215 0.21 -37.69 3.94
C VAL A 215 1.31 -37.40 2.95
N ALA A 216 2.38 -36.74 3.41
CA ALA A 216 3.56 -36.38 2.62
C ALA A 216 4.76 -36.03 3.52
N GLY A 217 5.97 -36.11 2.94
CA GLY A 217 7.26 -35.92 3.60
C GLY A 217 7.96 -37.24 3.93
N ALA A 218 9.26 -37.17 4.21
CA ALA A 218 10.03 -38.30 4.71
C ALA A 218 10.48 -38.04 6.15
N ALA A 219 9.98 -38.87 7.08
CA ALA A 219 10.23 -38.68 8.50
C ALA A 219 11.73 -38.65 8.83
N GLY A 220 12.13 -37.66 9.63
CA GLY A 220 13.52 -37.48 10.06
C GLY A 220 14.47 -36.94 8.99
N THR A 221 13.98 -36.62 7.78
CA THR A 221 14.79 -36.04 6.71
C THR A 221 14.27 -34.66 6.32
N ALA A 222 14.93 -33.61 6.80
CA ALA A 222 14.62 -32.23 6.43
C ALA A 222 15.04 -31.92 4.98
N GLY A 223 14.32 -31.01 4.31
CA GLY A 223 14.68 -30.48 2.98
C GLY A 223 13.49 -29.84 2.26
N SER A 224 13.68 -29.33 1.04
CA SER A 224 12.64 -28.63 0.26
C SER A 224 12.22 -29.34 -1.04
N THR A 225 12.65 -30.58 -1.26
CA THR A 225 12.37 -31.35 -2.48
C THR A 225 10.86 -31.47 -2.76
N ASN A 226 10.45 -31.18 -3.99
CA ASN A 226 9.10 -31.41 -4.53
C ASN A 226 8.99 -32.84 -5.08
N GLY A 227 7.76 -33.35 -5.23
CA GLY A 227 7.51 -34.67 -5.80
C GLY A 227 6.35 -35.41 -5.12
N ALA A 228 6.23 -36.70 -5.40
CA ALA A 228 5.22 -37.56 -4.79
C ALA A 228 5.40 -37.66 -3.26
N ARG A 229 4.33 -38.06 -2.56
CA ARG A 229 4.19 -38.07 -1.09
C ARG A 229 5.49 -38.40 -0.31
N GLY A 230 6.17 -39.52 -0.61
CA GLY A 230 7.37 -39.96 0.11
C GLY A 230 8.70 -39.38 -0.40
N ASP A 231 8.71 -38.81 -1.60
CA ASP A 231 9.89 -38.18 -2.22
C ASP A 231 10.00 -36.70 -1.85
N ALA A 232 8.86 -36.08 -1.53
CA ALA A 232 8.82 -34.72 -1.02
C ALA A 232 9.56 -34.60 0.31
N ARG A 233 10.14 -33.42 0.56
CA ARG A 233 10.77 -33.07 1.83
C ARG A 233 10.18 -31.75 2.34
N PHE A 234 10.06 -31.65 3.67
CA PHE A 234 9.74 -30.44 4.40
C PHE A 234 10.84 -30.17 5.43
N ASN A 235 10.89 -28.96 6.00
CA ASN A 235 11.78 -28.62 7.09
C ASN A 235 11.00 -27.89 8.17
N GLU A 236 10.78 -28.58 9.29
CA GLU A 236 9.99 -28.10 10.42
C GLU A 236 8.64 -27.44 10.03
N PRO A 237 7.74 -28.12 9.28
CA PRO A 237 6.45 -27.52 8.91
C PRO A 237 5.65 -27.13 10.16
N THR A 238 4.94 -26.00 10.11
CA THR A 238 4.24 -25.44 11.29
C THR A 238 2.75 -25.22 11.07
N GLY A 239 2.36 -24.61 9.96
CA GLY A 239 0.97 -24.34 9.62
C GLY A 239 0.45 -25.28 8.52
N VAL A 240 -0.83 -25.65 8.60
CA VAL A 240 -1.53 -26.40 7.55
C VAL A 240 -2.94 -25.83 7.36
N ALA A 241 -3.38 -25.74 6.11
CA ALA A 241 -4.76 -25.41 5.72
C ALA A 241 -5.26 -26.44 4.69
N VAL A 242 -6.57 -26.65 4.62
CA VAL A 242 -7.22 -27.57 3.66
C VAL A 242 -8.34 -26.84 2.92
N ASP A 243 -8.37 -26.94 1.59
CA ASP A 243 -9.46 -26.38 0.78
C ASP A 243 -10.63 -27.36 0.59
N GLY A 244 -11.73 -26.87 0.01
CA GLY A 244 -12.91 -27.68 -0.28
C GLY A 244 -12.69 -28.79 -1.32
N ALA A 245 -11.58 -28.75 -2.06
CA ALA A 245 -11.19 -29.80 -3.01
C ALA A 245 -10.25 -30.85 -2.38
N GLY A 246 -9.85 -30.67 -1.11
CA GLY A 246 -8.96 -31.56 -0.37
C GLY A 246 -7.47 -31.33 -0.64
N ASN A 247 -7.09 -30.20 -1.26
CA ASN A 247 -5.68 -29.82 -1.32
C ASN A 247 -5.23 -29.26 0.03
N LEU A 248 -3.98 -29.55 0.40
CA LEU A 248 -3.36 -29.02 1.61
C LEU A 248 -2.34 -27.94 1.26
N PHE A 249 -2.29 -26.91 2.10
CA PHE A 249 -1.31 -25.82 2.00
C PHE A 249 -0.51 -25.78 3.30
N VAL A 250 0.80 -25.76 3.18
CA VAL A 250 1.73 -25.97 4.30
C VAL A 250 2.67 -24.79 4.40
N ALA A 251 2.79 -24.23 5.61
CA ALA A 251 3.84 -23.30 5.94
C ALA A 251 5.11 -24.09 6.31
N ASP A 252 6.03 -24.19 5.34
CA ASP A 252 7.28 -24.93 5.46
C ASP A 252 8.35 -24.02 6.10
N TYR A 253 8.17 -23.83 7.40
CA TYR A 253 8.82 -22.79 8.22
C TYR A 253 10.35 -22.77 8.08
N GLY A 254 11.00 -23.93 8.10
CA GLY A 254 12.47 -24.04 7.99
C GLY A 254 13.00 -23.79 6.58
N ASN A 255 12.15 -23.97 5.55
CA ASN A 255 12.51 -23.74 4.16
C ASN A 255 12.07 -22.36 3.63
N ASN A 256 11.26 -21.61 4.39
CA ASN A 256 10.71 -20.32 3.99
C ASN A 256 9.79 -20.39 2.76
N GLU A 257 9.04 -21.48 2.63
CA GLU A 257 8.16 -21.75 1.50
C GLU A 257 6.73 -21.98 1.94
N ILE A 258 5.79 -21.66 1.04
CA ILE A 258 4.42 -22.15 1.09
C ILE A 258 4.32 -23.30 0.10
N ARG A 259 3.99 -24.49 0.61
CA ARG A 259 3.94 -25.73 -0.18
C ARG A 259 2.50 -26.13 -0.39
N LYS A 260 2.17 -26.65 -1.57
CA LYS A 260 0.87 -27.24 -1.89
C LYS A 260 1.02 -28.74 -2.04
N ILE A 261 0.17 -29.49 -1.35
CA ILE A 261 -0.05 -30.92 -1.54
C ILE A 261 -1.38 -31.07 -2.28
N ALA A 262 -1.32 -31.51 -3.54
CA ALA A 262 -2.53 -31.77 -4.30
C ALA A 262 -3.28 -33.01 -3.76
N ALA A 263 -4.56 -33.15 -4.09
CA ALA A 263 -5.37 -34.29 -3.63
C ALA A 263 -4.79 -35.66 -4.04
N ASP A 264 -4.10 -35.72 -5.19
CA ASP A 264 -3.36 -36.91 -5.64
C ASP A 264 -2.11 -37.23 -4.80
N GLY A 265 -1.64 -36.27 -4.00
CA GLY A 265 -0.48 -36.37 -3.12
C GLY A 265 0.82 -35.79 -3.68
N ASN A 266 0.79 -35.16 -4.85
CA ASN A 266 1.96 -34.48 -5.38
C ASN A 266 2.23 -33.17 -4.62
N VAL A 267 3.49 -32.94 -4.24
CA VAL A 267 3.93 -31.76 -3.49
C VAL A 267 4.66 -30.79 -4.42
N THR A 268 4.24 -29.53 -4.39
CA THR A 268 4.84 -28.43 -5.17
C THR A 268 5.07 -27.20 -4.29
N THR A 269 6.03 -26.36 -4.66
CA THR A 269 6.22 -25.04 -4.05
C THR A 269 5.24 -24.05 -4.70
N LEU A 270 4.32 -23.47 -3.92
CA LEU A 270 3.37 -22.46 -4.38
C LEU A 270 4.02 -21.07 -4.40
N ALA A 271 4.77 -20.73 -3.35
CA ALA A 271 5.51 -19.47 -3.24
C ALA A 271 6.70 -19.59 -2.26
N GLY A 272 7.70 -18.73 -2.40
CA GLY A 272 8.94 -18.78 -1.63
C GLY A 272 10.05 -19.59 -2.31
N ASP A 273 11.29 -19.45 -1.82
CA ASP A 273 12.45 -20.17 -2.35
C ASP A 273 13.49 -20.43 -1.24
N SER A 274 13.79 -21.70 -1.00
CA SER A 274 14.74 -22.16 0.02
C SER A 274 16.20 -21.77 -0.22
N ASN A 275 16.58 -21.31 -1.42
CA ASN A 275 17.97 -21.02 -1.78
C ASN A 275 18.40 -19.58 -1.46
N TYR A 276 17.49 -18.73 -1.00
CA TYR A 276 17.76 -17.32 -0.77
C TYR A 276 17.62 -16.93 0.71
N ALA A 277 18.22 -15.80 1.07
CA ALA A 277 18.16 -15.28 2.43
C ALA A 277 16.73 -14.92 2.88
N LEU A 278 16.49 -15.06 4.19
CA LEU A 278 15.24 -14.68 4.87
C LEU A 278 14.80 -13.26 4.48
N GLY A 279 13.51 -13.07 4.18
CA GLY A 279 12.96 -11.74 3.88
C GLY A 279 11.49 -11.80 3.52
N ASN A 280 10.84 -10.67 3.31
CA ASN A 280 9.40 -10.58 3.04
C ASN A 280 9.07 -9.87 1.72
N LEU A 281 9.90 -10.12 0.70
CA LEU A 281 9.68 -9.57 -0.62
C LEU A 281 8.38 -10.13 -1.20
N ASP A 282 7.47 -9.26 -1.62
CA ASP A 282 6.30 -9.62 -2.41
C ASP A 282 6.73 -10.02 -3.84
N GLY A 283 5.94 -10.87 -4.49
CA GLY A 283 6.30 -11.40 -5.80
C GLY A 283 5.45 -12.60 -6.19
N ILE A 284 5.78 -13.24 -7.31
CA ILE A 284 5.06 -14.41 -7.82
C ILE A 284 5.93 -15.66 -7.65
N GLY A 285 5.36 -16.69 -7.04
CA GLY A 285 6.02 -17.98 -6.86
C GLY A 285 7.34 -17.85 -6.10
N ARG A 286 8.43 -18.32 -6.72
CA ARG A 286 9.78 -18.30 -6.14
C ARG A 286 10.42 -16.91 -6.04
N ALA A 287 9.87 -15.91 -6.74
CA ALA A 287 10.35 -14.54 -6.61
C ALA A 287 9.92 -13.90 -5.27
N ALA A 288 8.84 -14.39 -4.67
CA ALA A 288 8.44 -13.99 -3.33
C ALA A 288 9.40 -14.55 -2.28
N ARG A 289 9.60 -13.81 -1.18
CA ARG A 289 10.37 -14.26 -0.03
C ARG A 289 9.52 -14.30 1.22
N PHE A 290 9.75 -15.32 2.04
CA PHE A 290 9.23 -15.42 3.40
C PHE A 290 10.38 -15.44 4.42
N GLY A 291 10.12 -14.92 5.60
CA GLY A 291 11.00 -14.98 6.75
C GLY A 291 10.42 -15.92 7.80
N ARG A 292 10.38 -17.22 7.50
CA ARG A 292 9.77 -18.28 8.32
C ARG A 292 8.23 -18.18 8.43
N PRO A 293 7.50 -18.61 7.39
CA PRO A 293 6.05 -18.66 7.43
C PRO A 293 5.62 -19.65 8.53
N ARG A 294 4.66 -19.23 9.37
CA ARG A 294 4.28 -19.96 10.59
C ARG A 294 2.86 -20.47 10.57
N ALA A 295 1.91 -19.62 10.20
CA ALA A 295 0.50 -19.98 10.13
C ALA A 295 0.01 -19.75 8.70
N VAL A 296 -0.89 -20.62 8.24
CA VAL A 296 -1.55 -20.51 6.94
C VAL A 296 -3.03 -20.87 7.12
N VAL A 297 -3.92 -20.03 6.63
CA VAL A 297 -5.38 -20.23 6.62
C VAL A 297 -5.97 -19.81 5.28
N LEU A 298 -7.17 -20.28 4.95
CA LEU A 298 -7.90 -19.82 3.77
C LEU A 298 -8.80 -18.64 4.12
N ASP A 299 -8.81 -17.61 3.28
CA ASP A 299 -9.85 -16.57 3.30
C ASP A 299 -11.15 -17.06 2.63
N THR A 300 -12.21 -16.26 2.73
CA THR A 300 -13.53 -16.58 2.15
C THR A 300 -13.53 -16.65 0.62
N ASN A 301 -12.50 -16.10 -0.04
CA ASN A 301 -12.32 -16.14 -1.49
C ASN A 301 -11.41 -17.31 -1.93
N GLY A 302 -10.93 -18.11 -0.99
CA GLY A 302 -10.02 -19.23 -1.26
C GLY A 302 -8.57 -18.82 -1.50
N ASN A 303 -8.12 -17.62 -1.11
CA ASN A 303 -6.68 -17.31 -1.04
C ASN A 303 -6.11 -17.75 0.30
N LEU A 304 -4.79 -17.90 0.37
CA LEU A 304 -4.11 -18.15 1.62
C LEU A 304 -3.77 -16.83 2.33
N LEU A 305 -3.98 -16.79 3.63
CA LEU A 305 -3.42 -15.80 4.53
C LEU A 305 -2.31 -16.46 5.34
N VAL A 306 -1.13 -15.87 5.30
CA VAL A 306 0.10 -16.41 5.87
C VAL A 306 0.64 -15.42 6.91
N LEU A 307 0.87 -15.90 8.12
CA LEU A 307 1.69 -15.17 9.09
C LEU A 307 3.16 -15.51 8.87
N ASP A 308 3.92 -14.51 8.48
CA ASP A 308 5.35 -14.60 8.20
C ASP A 308 6.13 -14.05 9.39
N ALA A 309 6.68 -14.97 10.21
CA ALA A 309 7.00 -14.72 11.61
C ALA A 309 8.28 -13.88 11.85
N GLY A 310 9.19 -13.81 10.87
CA GLY A 310 10.42 -13.02 10.97
C GLY A 310 10.15 -11.52 10.99
N PRO A 311 9.65 -10.94 9.89
CA PRO A 311 9.23 -9.54 9.83
C PRO A 311 7.82 -9.30 10.39
N ALA A 312 7.18 -10.29 11.03
CA ALA A 312 5.88 -10.12 11.68
C ALA A 312 4.83 -9.55 10.70
N THR A 313 4.77 -10.12 9.48
CA THR A 313 3.87 -9.68 8.40
C THR A 313 2.75 -10.65 8.14
N LEU A 314 1.55 -10.12 7.90
CA LEU A 314 0.44 -10.85 7.32
C LEU A 314 0.54 -10.76 5.79
N ARG A 315 0.60 -11.90 5.12
CA ARG A 315 0.75 -12.02 3.66
C ARG A 315 -0.48 -12.70 3.08
N ARG A 316 -0.96 -12.25 1.91
CA ARG A 316 -1.94 -12.98 1.09
C ARG A 316 -1.20 -13.70 -0.02
N VAL A 317 -1.51 -14.98 -0.24
CA VAL A 317 -0.99 -15.78 -1.36
C VAL A 317 -2.18 -16.30 -2.17
N THR A 318 -2.27 -15.89 -3.43
CA THR A 318 -3.29 -16.41 -4.33
C THR A 318 -2.94 -17.82 -4.80
N MET A 319 -3.90 -18.55 -5.34
CA MET A 319 -3.66 -19.89 -5.92
C MET A 319 -2.73 -19.88 -7.15
N ALA A 320 -2.51 -18.70 -7.76
CA ALA A 320 -1.52 -18.49 -8.81
C ALA A 320 -0.10 -18.20 -8.26
N GLY A 321 0.08 -18.18 -6.93
CA GLY A 321 1.36 -17.94 -6.27
C GLY A 321 1.72 -16.45 -6.12
N VAL A 322 0.80 -15.52 -6.37
CA VAL A 322 1.01 -14.08 -6.14
C VAL A 322 0.99 -13.81 -4.64
N VAL A 323 2.08 -13.25 -4.10
CA VAL A 323 2.24 -12.88 -2.70
C VAL A 323 2.14 -11.37 -2.52
N THR A 324 1.30 -10.93 -1.60
CA THR A 324 1.11 -9.51 -1.24
C THR A 324 1.13 -9.33 0.26
N THR A 325 1.83 -8.32 0.77
CA THR A 325 1.82 -7.96 2.19
C THR A 325 0.58 -7.15 2.53
N LEU A 326 -0.20 -7.60 3.52
CA LEU A 326 -1.44 -6.96 3.98
C LEU A 326 -1.24 -6.08 5.21
N ALA A 327 -0.33 -6.48 6.13
CA ALA A 327 -0.02 -5.77 7.36
C ALA A 327 1.34 -6.22 7.95
N GLY A 328 1.95 -5.44 8.85
CA GLY A 328 3.20 -5.78 9.57
C GLY A 328 4.46 -5.07 9.07
N TRP A 329 5.64 -5.34 9.68
CA TRP A 329 6.88 -4.57 9.44
C TRP A 329 8.02 -5.35 8.76
N ALA A 330 8.34 -4.98 7.52
CA ALA A 330 9.49 -5.51 6.78
C ALA A 330 10.86 -5.16 7.40
N ARG A 331 11.39 -5.92 8.37
CA ARG A 331 12.83 -5.83 8.72
C ARG A 331 13.65 -6.82 7.90
N PRO A 332 14.72 -6.40 7.21
CA PRO A 332 15.75 -7.33 6.72
C PRO A 332 16.49 -7.92 7.93
N TYR A 333 16.44 -9.24 8.07
CA TYR A 333 17.14 -9.96 9.13
C TYR A 333 18.63 -10.09 8.77
N ALA A 334 19.51 -9.32 9.41
CA ALA A 334 20.95 -9.57 9.38
C ALA A 334 21.31 -10.54 10.52
N GLN A 335 21.82 -11.73 10.19
CA GLN A 335 22.30 -12.70 11.18
C GLN A 335 23.70 -12.32 11.69
N ASN A 336 23.90 -12.51 13.00
CA ASN A 336 25.19 -12.59 13.70
C ASN A 336 26.17 -11.41 13.51
N ALA A 337 26.12 -10.46 14.45
CA ALA A 337 27.30 -9.69 14.81
C ALA A 337 27.25 -9.39 16.31
N THR A 338 27.96 -10.20 17.09
CA THR A 338 28.51 -9.83 18.39
C THR A 338 29.55 -8.72 18.14
N VAL A 339 29.10 -7.51 17.82
CA VAL A 339 29.99 -6.36 17.64
C VAL A 339 29.46 -5.25 18.54
N SER A 340 30.33 -4.84 19.46
CA SER A 340 30.16 -3.71 20.35
C SER A 340 29.64 -2.48 19.58
N PRO A 341 28.68 -1.71 20.12
CA PRO A 341 28.02 -0.60 19.42
C PRO A 341 28.90 0.62 19.12
N TYR A 342 30.23 0.53 19.26
CA TYR A 342 31.15 1.66 19.10
C TYR A 342 31.98 1.67 17.79
N GLU A 343 31.86 0.67 16.92
CA GLU A 343 32.82 0.50 15.80
C GLU A 343 32.15 0.17 14.45
N LEU A 344 31.01 0.80 14.09
CA LEU A 344 30.45 0.65 12.73
C LEU A 344 30.04 2.00 12.13
N SER A 345 30.90 2.54 11.26
CA SER A 345 30.44 3.26 10.07
C SER A 345 29.53 2.30 9.28
N SER A 346 28.21 2.36 9.52
CA SER A 346 27.26 1.49 8.80
C SER A 346 27.37 1.78 7.30
N PRO A 347 27.56 0.76 6.44
CA PRO A 347 27.62 0.98 5.01
C PRO A 347 26.28 1.54 4.49
N LEU A 348 26.36 2.42 3.49
CA LEU A 348 25.26 2.85 2.63
C LEU A 348 24.57 1.59 2.06
N VAL A 349 23.26 1.42 2.29
CA VAL A 349 22.48 0.29 1.75
C VAL A 349 21.27 0.81 0.98
N ASP A 350 21.22 0.50 -0.31
CA ASP A 350 20.06 0.65 -1.18
C ASP A 350 19.17 -0.61 -1.08
N SER A 351 17.88 -0.45 -0.80
CA SER A 351 16.93 -1.56 -0.73
C SER A 351 15.47 -1.08 -0.72
N PRO A 352 14.47 -1.98 -0.88
CA PRO A 352 13.06 -1.65 -0.71
C PRO A 352 12.68 -1.34 0.75
N GLY A 353 11.98 -0.23 0.96
CA GLY A 353 11.27 0.14 2.18
C GLY A 353 12.19 0.28 3.40
N PRO A 354 11.83 -0.31 4.55
CA PRO A 354 12.55 -0.16 5.82
C PRO A 354 13.99 -0.64 5.83
N GLY A 355 14.41 -1.42 4.82
CA GLY A 355 15.77 -1.94 4.74
C GLY A 355 16.82 -0.91 4.29
N ALA A 356 16.37 0.19 3.66
CA ALA A 356 17.26 1.24 3.21
C ALA A 356 17.77 2.04 4.41
N ARG A 357 19.08 2.22 4.49
CA ARG A 357 19.72 2.91 5.61
C ARG A 357 20.04 4.35 5.24
N PHE A 358 19.48 5.27 6.02
CA PHE A 358 19.81 6.69 5.98
C PHE A 358 20.68 7.05 7.19
N ASN A 359 21.56 8.04 7.01
CA ASN A 359 22.40 8.60 8.06
C ASN A 359 22.20 10.12 8.08
N LEU A 360 21.38 10.58 9.03
CA LEU A 360 20.91 11.96 9.14
C LEU A 360 20.18 12.46 7.87
N PRO A 361 19.01 11.88 7.52
CA PRO A 361 18.20 12.41 6.44
C PRO A 361 17.65 13.80 6.81
N SER A 362 18.03 14.83 6.07
CA SER A 362 17.80 16.23 6.48
C SER A 362 16.69 16.95 5.74
N SER A 363 16.33 16.51 4.54
CA SER A 363 15.29 17.12 3.71
C SER A 363 14.70 16.11 2.74
N LEU A 364 13.46 16.35 2.35
CA LEU A 364 12.67 15.52 1.45
C LEU A 364 12.11 16.43 0.35
N ALA A 365 12.16 15.97 -0.90
CA ALA A 365 11.51 16.63 -2.02
C ALA A 365 10.82 15.60 -2.91
N MET A 366 9.58 15.87 -3.29
CA MET A 366 8.85 14.98 -4.20
C MET A 366 8.94 15.54 -5.62
N ASP A 367 9.23 14.68 -6.60
CA ASP A 367 9.10 15.04 -8.01
C ASP A 367 7.66 14.87 -8.52
N ARG A 368 7.40 15.29 -9.76
CA ARG A 368 6.08 15.16 -10.37
C ARG A 368 5.60 13.70 -10.52
N ASN A 369 6.48 12.73 -10.38
CA ASN A 369 6.19 11.31 -10.53
C ASN A 369 5.95 10.61 -9.19
N GLY A 370 6.00 11.36 -8.08
CA GLY A 370 5.83 10.83 -6.73
C GLY A 370 7.11 10.23 -6.13
N ALA A 371 8.26 10.35 -6.80
CA ALA A 371 9.53 9.92 -6.23
C ALA A 371 9.98 10.93 -5.17
N VAL A 372 10.35 10.45 -3.98
CA VAL A 372 10.88 11.27 -2.89
C VAL A 372 12.41 11.24 -2.92
N TYR A 373 13.01 12.38 -3.18
CA TYR A 373 14.44 12.61 -3.06
C TYR A 373 14.76 12.98 -1.62
N VAL A 374 15.84 12.40 -1.10
CA VAL A 374 16.27 12.57 0.28
C VAL A 374 17.72 13.01 0.29
N ALA A 375 18.02 14.09 1.00
CA ALA A 375 19.39 14.43 1.34
C ALA A 375 19.85 13.56 2.53
N ASP A 376 20.78 12.64 2.27
CA ASP A 376 21.35 11.74 3.27
C ASP A 376 22.68 12.35 3.76
N SER A 377 22.57 13.31 4.67
CA SER A 377 23.62 14.33 4.90
C SER A 377 24.95 13.75 5.35
N ASN A 378 24.95 12.80 6.29
CA ASN A 378 26.20 12.22 6.79
C ASN A 378 26.83 11.27 5.78
N ASN A 379 26.02 10.65 4.91
CA ASN A 379 26.52 9.82 3.82
C ASN A 379 26.99 10.67 2.61
N ASN A 380 26.72 11.97 2.59
CA ASN A 380 27.09 12.88 1.49
C ASN A 380 26.52 12.45 0.13
N VAL A 381 25.28 11.95 0.13
CA VAL A 381 24.60 11.46 -1.08
C VAL A 381 23.17 11.98 -1.16
N ILE A 382 22.64 11.99 -2.38
CA ILE A 382 21.21 12.17 -2.63
C ILE A 382 20.62 10.80 -2.97
N ARG A 383 19.58 10.43 -2.22
CA ARG A 383 18.85 9.17 -2.39
C ARG A 383 17.51 9.47 -3.05
N ARG A 384 16.94 8.49 -3.73
CA ARG A 384 15.60 8.53 -4.30
C ARG A 384 14.82 7.32 -3.85
N TRP A 385 13.63 7.56 -3.33
CA TRP A 385 12.61 6.58 -3.01
C TRP A 385 11.50 6.65 -4.05
N VAL A 386 11.10 5.49 -4.58
CA VAL A 386 10.04 5.35 -5.58
C VAL A 386 8.89 4.48 -5.05
N ALA A 387 7.71 4.55 -5.67
CA ALA A 387 6.47 3.98 -5.17
C ALA A 387 6.45 2.43 -5.05
N ASP A 388 7.41 1.72 -5.65
CA ASP A 388 7.64 0.28 -5.44
C ASP A 388 8.36 -0.05 -4.13
N GLY A 389 8.72 0.99 -3.36
CA GLY A 389 9.43 0.91 -2.10
C GLY A 389 10.94 1.08 -2.24
N MET A 390 11.55 0.99 -3.42
CA MET A 390 13.02 0.99 -3.56
C MET A 390 13.62 2.34 -3.22
N VAL A 391 14.60 2.35 -2.32
CA VAL A 391 15.51 3.49 -2.10
C VAL A 391 16.83 3.21 -2.81
N SER A 392 17.21 4.08 -3.74
CA SER A 392 18.45 4.01 -4.52
C SER A 392 19.28 5.29 -4.39
N THR A 393 20.61 5.19 -4.43
CA THR A 393 21.49 6.35 -4.51
C THR A 393 21.45 6.96 -5.91
N VAL A 394 21.12 8.26 -5.99
CA VAL A 394 21.07 9.02 -7.26
C VAL A 394 22.44 9.58 -7.60
N ALA A 395 23.11 10.19 -6.60
CA ALA A 395 24.40 10.82 -6.78
C ALA A 395 25.19 10.91 -5.48
N GLY A 396 26.53 10.90 -5.61
CA GLY A 396 27.48 10.85 -4.51
C GLY A 396 27.92 9.41 -4.18
N PRO A 397 29.20 9.18 -3.80
CA PRO A 397 29.75 7.83 -3.63
C PRO A 397 29.53 7.22 -2.23
N GLY A 398 28.95 7.94 -1.27
CA GLY A 398 28.73 7.45 0.11
C GLY A 398 29.98 7.44 1.00
N SER A 399 31.19 7.46 0.43
CA SER A 399 32.46 7.22 1.12
C SER A 399 33.43 8.40 1.14
N SER A 400 33.11 9.50 0.44
CA SER A 400 33.96 10.70 0.38
C SER A 400 33.13 11.96 0.11
N ASN A 401 33.41 13.04 0.85
CA ASN A 401 32.78 14.35 0.65
C ASN A 401 33.54 15.22 -0.38
N GLY A 402 32.92 16.32 -0.81
CA GLY A 402 33.53 17.30 -1.72
C GLY A 402 32.49 17.99 -2.60
N SER A 403 32.93 18.76 -3.61
CA SER A 403 32.04 19.54 -4.48
C SER A 403 32.23 19.28 -5.98
N ALA A 404 32.80 18.12 -6.34
CA ALA A 404 33.04 17.77 -7.73
C ALA A 404 31.72 17.60 -8.49
N ASP A 405 31.64 18.18 -9.69
CA ASP A 405 30.56 17.97 -10.65
C ASP A 405 30.79 16.64 -11.41
N GLY A 406 29.71 16.02 -11.90
CA GLY A 406 29.77 14.73 -12.61
C GLY A 406 28.51 13.89 -12.43
N ALA A 407 28.44 12.73 -13.09
CA ALA A 407 27.29 11.81 -13.00
C ALA A 407 27.42 10.84 -11.82
N GLY A 408 26.30 10.54 -11.15
CA GLY A 408 26.20 9.46 -10.15
C GLY A 408 27.30 9.50 -9.09
N GLY A 409 28.09 8.43 -9.01
CA GLY A 409 29.19 8.28 -8.04
C GLY A 409 30.45 9.11 -8.34
N VAL A 410 30.51 9.88 -9.44
CA VAL A 410 31.60 10.84 -9.72
C VAL A 410 31.32 12.18 -9.04
N ALA A 411 30.05 12.58 -8.95
CA ALA A 411 29.66 13.75 -8.19
C ALA A 411 30.09 13.61 -6.72
N ARG A 412 30.39 14.72 -6.08
CA ARG A 412 30.63 14.78 -4.64
C ARG A 412 29.71 15.84 -4.04
N PHE A 413 29.17 15.56 -2.87
CA PHE A 413 28.51 16.54 -2.00
C PHE A 413 29.30 16.66 -0.70
N ASN A 414 29.15 17.78 -0.01
CA ASN A 414 29.70 18.03 1.31
C ASN A 414 28.59 18.49 2.25
N TYR A 415 28.01 17.50 2.92
CA TYR A 415 26.93 17.66 3.87
C TYR A 415 25.67 18.28 3.22
N PRO A 416 25.08 17.61 2.22
CA PRO A 416 23.89 18.10 1.54
C PRO A 416 22.72 18.18 2.53
N ARG A 417 21.99 19.31 2.54
CA ARG A 417 20.86 19.51 3.47
C ARG A 417 19.50 19.60 2.81
N GLY A 418 19.24 20.64 2.05
CA GLY A 418 17.96 20.86 1.38
C GLY A 418 17.91 20.18 0.03
N VAL A 419 16.74 19.64 -0.32
CA VAL A 419 16.43 19.18 -1.68
C VAL A 419 15.12 19.80 -2.16
N ALA A 420 15.01 20.06 -3.46
CA ALA A 420 13.77 20.48 -4.14
C ALA A 420 13.77 19.95 -5.57
N SER A 421 12.62 19.57 -6.10
CA SER A 421 12.51 19.04 -7.47
C SER A 421 11.56 19.89 -8.30
N ASP A 422 11.93 20.16 -9.56
CA ASP A 422 11.10 20.92 -10.48
C ASP A 422 10.19 20.02 -11.34
N ALA A 423 9.31 20.64 -12.12
CA ALA A 423 8.39 19.95 -13.02
C ALA A 423 9.07 19.30 -14.24
N LEU A 424 10.34 19.60 -14.49
CA LEU A 424 11.13 19.03 -15.59
C LEU A 424 11.94 17.81 -15.14
N GLY A 425 11.91 17.48 -13.84
CA GLY A 425 12.62 16.34 -13.25
C GLY A 425 14.06 16.67 -12.83
N ASN A 426 14.42 17.94 -12.70
CA ASN A 426 15.68 18.33 -12.07
C ASN A 426 15.51 18.40 -10.55
N THR A 427 16.56 18.02 -9.82
CA THR A 427 16.62 18.14 -8.36
C THR A 427 17.72 19.11 -7.95
N TYR A 428 17.35 20.13 -7.20
CA TYR A 428 18.24 21.13 -6.62
C TYR A 428 18.62 20.72 -5.20
N VAL A 429 19.89 20.92 -4.86
CA VAL A 429 20.48 20.47 -3.59
C VAL A 429 21.23 21.62 -2.96
N ALA A 430 20.96 21.95 -1.70
CA ALA A 430 21.87 22.80 -0.93
C ALA A 430 23.03 21.96 -0.41
N ASP A 431 24.21 22.20 -0.96
CA ASP A 431 25.46 21.56 -0.57
C ASP A 431 26.15 22.45 0.47
N SER A 432 25.72 22.26 1.73
CA SER A 432 25.82 23.27 2.78
C SER A 432 27.26 23.65 3.11
N VAL A 433 28.15 22.68 3.29
CA VAL A 433 29.55 22.97 3.67
C VAL A 433 30.35 23.40 2.44
N SER A 434 29.89 23.07 1.24
CA SER A 434 30.48 23.60 0.01
C SER A 434 30.00 25.01 -0.33
N HIS A 435 29.03 25.58 0.39
CA HIS A 435 28.47 26.93 0.16
C HIS A 435 27.84 27.09 -1.23
N THR A 436 27.26 26.02 -1.78
CA THR A 436 26.72 26.01 -3.14
C THR A 436 25.34 25.39 -3.23
N ILE A 437 24.61 25.73 -4.28
CA ILE A 437 23.43 25.03 -4.75
C ILE A 437 23.83 24.17 -5.95
N ARG A 438 23.54 22.88 -5.90
CA ARG A 438 23.83 21.91 -6.96
C ARG A 438 22.55 21.56 -7.67
N ARG A 439 22.63 21.21 -8.96
CA ARG A 439 21.51 20.70 -9.75
C ARG A 439 21.87 19.31 -10.26
N ILE A 440 20.99 18.36 -9.98
CA ILE A 440 20.93 17.05 -10.61
C ILE A 440 19.93 17.17 -11.75
N ASP A 441 20.36 16.96 -12.99
CA ASP A 441 19.43 16.95 -14.13
C ASP A 441 18.62 15.65 -14.20
N SER A 442 17.64 15.60 -15.10
CA SER A 442 16.78 14.43 -15.29
C SER A 442 17.51 13.16 -15.74
N THR A 443 18.77 13.26 -16.15
CA THR A 443 19.64 12.14 -16.52
C THR A 443 20.58 11.71 -15.40
N GLY A 444 20.60 12.44 -14.28
CA GLY A 444 21.43 12.15 -13.10
C GLY A 444 22.81 12.84 -13.09
N ASN A 445 23.06 13.82 -13.97
CA ASN A 445 24.30 14.61 -13.93
C ASN A 445 24.19 15.71 -12.88
N VAL A 446 25.21 15.82 -12.03
CA VAL A 446 25.33 16.87 -11.02
C VAL A 446 26.21 18.00 -11.53
N SER A 447 25.72 19.23 -11.43
CA SER A 447 26.46 20.46 -11.73
C SER A 447 26.28 21.51 -10.65
N THR A 448 27.24 22.42 -10.50
CA THR A 448 27.08 23.59 -9.64
C THR A 448 26.09 24.57 -10.27
N HIS A 449 24.93 24.73 -9.65
CA HIS A 449 23.86 25.61 -10.12
C HIS A 449 24.10 27.06 -9.68
N ALA A 450 24.53 27.30 -8.44
CA ALA A 450 24.87 28.62 -7.92
C ALA A 450 25.86 28.54 -6.74
N GLY A 451 26.60 29.63 -6.50
CA GLY A 451 27.66 29.74 -5.50
C GLY A 451 29.04 29.39 -6.05
N GLN A 452 30.07 29.68 -5.26
CA GLN A 452 31.44 29.25 -5.52
C GLN A 452 31.87 28.24 -4.45
N PRO A 453 32.23 27.00 -4.83
CA PRO A 453 32.65 25.98 -3.88
C PRO A 453 33.74 26.47 -2.92
N GLY A 454 33.49 26.32 -1.61
CA GLY A 454 34.43 26.67 -0.56
C GLY A 454 34.58 28.17 -0.28
N VAL A 455 33.76 29.03 -0.89
CA VAL A 455 33.78 30.48 -0.64
C VAL A 455 32.45 30.93 -0.04
N GLU A 456 32.47 31.23 1.25
CA GLU A 456 31.30 31.74 1.97
C GLU A 456 31.07 33.24 1.75
N GLY A 457 29.86 33.71 2.06
CA GLY A 457 29.49 35.12 2.05
C GLY A 457 28.07 35.36 1.57
N ALA A 458 27.68 36.62 1.39
CA ALA A 458 26.32 37.03 1.04
C ALA A 458 26.20 37.81 -0.28
N ALA A 459 27.26 37.83 -1.10
CA ALA A 459 27.27 38.61 -2.34
C ALA A 459 26.18 38.12 -3.31
N ASP A 460 25.39 39.05 -3.83
CA ASP A 460 24.49 38.84 -4.97
C ASP A 460 25.27 38.91 -6.29
N GLY A 461 24.70 38.34 -7.35
CA GLY A 461 25.31 38.35 -8.69
C GLY A 461 25.09 37.06 -9.46
N PRO A 462 25.74 36.90 -10.63
CA PRO A 462 25.66 35.69 -11.44
C PRO A 462 26.13 34.44 -10.67
N VAL A 463 25.64 33.26 -11.07
CA VAL A 463 25.82 31.96 -10.38
C VAL A 463 27.20 31.69 -9.75
N ARG A 464 28.34 32.03 -10.39
CA ARG A 464 29.70 31.78 -9.85
C ARG A 464 30.31 32.94 -9.05
N GLN A 465 29.70 34.12 -9.12
CA GLN A 465 30.11 35.33 -8.39
C GLN A 465 29.29 35.54 -7.11
N ALA A 466 28.08 35.00 -7.08
CA ALA A 466 27.27 34.94 -5.87
C ALA A 466 27.94 34.09 -4.79
N ARG A 467 27.61 34.38 -3.53
CA ARG A 467 28.10 33.65 -2.35
C ARG A 467 26.94 33.27 -1.45
N PHE A 468 27.05 32.12 -0.80
CA PHE A 468 26.15 31.65 0.25
C PHE A 468 26.96 31.34 1.52
N PHE A 469 26.33 31.33 2.69
CA PHE A 469 26.97 30.93 3.94
C PHE A 469 26.14 29.84 4.63
N TYR A 470 26.54 28.58 4.41
CA TYR A 470 25.79 27.38 4.81
C TYR A 470 24.32 27.43 4.35
N PRO A 471 24.05 27.33 3.03
CA PRO A 471 22.67 27.20 2.56
C PRO A 471 22.06 25.91 3.13
N TYR A 472 20.82 25.98 3.63
CA TYR A 472 20.10 24.84 4.22
C TYR A 472 18.92 24.42 3.34
N GLY A 473 17.75 25.04 3.50
CA GLY A 473 16.55 24.70 2.73
C GLY A 473 16.62 25.23 1.29
N VAL A 474 16.06 24.48 0.36
CA VAL A 474 15.82 24.93 -1.02
C VAL A 474 14.37 24.64 -1.42
N ALA A 475 13.81 25.49 -2.26
CA ALA A 475 12.51 25.29 -2.91
C ALA A 475 12.59 25.78 -4.35
N VAL A 476 11.74 25.27 -5.24
CA VAL A 476 11.67 25.71 -6.64
C VAL A 476 10.22 25.98 -7.03
N ASP A 477 9.97 27.08 -7.72
CA ASP A 477 8.63 27.40 -8.23
C ASP A 477 8.39 26.84 -9.64
N ALA A 478 7.15 27.00 -10.13
CA ALA A 478 6.76 26.54 -11.47
C ALA A 478 7.46 27.28 -12.62
N LEU A 479 8.08 28.44 -12.35
CA LEU A 479 8.83 29.24 -13.33
C LEU A 479 10.32 28.86 -13.35
N GLY A 480 10.77 28.02 -12.42
CA GLY A 480 12.17 27.58 -12.28
C GLY A 480 13.03 28.51 -11.41
N ASN A 481 12.44 29.42 -10.63
CA ASN A 481 13.20 30.17 -9.63
C ASN A 481 13.52 29.25 -8.44
N VAL A 482 14.78 29.27 -7.98
CA VAL A 482 15.21 28.50 -6.82
C VAL A 482 15.35 29.42 -5.61
N PHE A 483 14.61 29.15 -4.55
CA PHE A 483 14.65 29.86 -3.28
C PHE A 483 15.54 29.12 -2.30
N VAL A 484 16.36 29.84 -1.54
CA VAL A 484 17.37 29.27 -0.65
C VAL A 484 17.29 29.92 0.72
N ALA A 485 17.20 29.12 1.78
CA ALA A 485 17.49 29.57 3.14
C ALA A 485 19.00 29.65 3.34
N ASP A 486 19.53 30.86 3.36
CA ASP A 486 20.96 31.13 3.53
C ASP A 486 21.25 31.35 5.01
N ARG A 487 21.40 30.21 5.72
CA ARG A 487 21.22 30.10 7.16
C ARG A 487 22.11 31.06 7.96
N HIS A 488 23.42 31.07 7.68
CA HIS A 488 24.37 31.89 8.44
C HIS A 488 24.43 33.35 7.97
N ASN A 489 23.91 33.66 6.78
CA ASN A 489 23.66 35.04 6.39
C ASN A 489 22.35 35.60 6.95
N HIS A 490 21.45 34.75 7.47
CA HIS A 490 20.13 35.15 7.97
C HIS A 490 19.23 35.77 6.90
N THR A 491 19.35 35.27 5.68
CA THR A 491 18.61 35.76 4.51
C THR A 491 17.92 34.62 3.78
N VAL A 492 16.92 34.99 2.99
CA VAL A 492 16.33 34.14 1.95
C VAL A 492 16.82 34.67 0.60
N ARG A 493 17.39 33.80 -0.22
CA ARG A 493 17.96 34.14 -1.53
C ARG A 493 17.09 33.56 -2.63
N GLN A 494 17.07 34.21 -3.80
CA GLN A 494 16.42 33.72 -5.00
C GLN A 494 17.47 33.58 -6.11
N VAL A 495 17.44 32.46 -6.83
CA VAL A 495 18.18 32.23 -8.06
C VAL A 495 17.18 32.23 -9.21
N SER A 496 17.34 33.15 -10.16
CA SER A 496 16.49 33.18 -11.36
C SER A 496 16.80 32.01 -12.29
N PRO A 497 15.88 31.63 -13.21
CA PRO A 497 16.15 30.63 -14.25
C PRO A 497 17.36 30.96 -15.13
N THR A 498 17.69 32.26 -15.25
CA THR A 498 18.84 32.78 -16.00
C THR A 498 20.15 32.78 -15.19
N GLY A 499 20.11 32.39 -13.91
CA GLY A 499 21.29 32.24 -13.07
C GLY A 499 21.72 33.52 -12.34
N LEU A 500 20.83 34.49 -12.13
CA LEU A 500 21.10 35.64 -11.26
C LEU A 500 20.68 35.30 -9.82
N VAL A 501 21.59 35.46 -8.86
CA VAL A 501 21.28 35.32 -7.42
C VAL A 501 21.03 36.69 -6.81
N THR A 502 19.89 36.86 -6.15
CA THR A 502 19.52 38.06 -5.40
C THR A 502 19.08 37.72 -3.98
N THR A 503 19.19 38.69 -3.06
CA THR A 503 18.57 38.61 -1.74
C THR A 503 17.08 38.90 -1.87
N LEU A 504 16.24 37.89 -1.63
CA LEU A 504 14.78 38.03 -1.66
C LEU A 504 14.28 38.76 -0.41
N ALA A 505 14.78 38.36 0.77
CA ALA A 505 14.40 38.95 2.05
C ALA A 505 15.48 38.73 3.13
N GLY A 506 15.50 39.61 4.13
CA GLY A 506 16.47 39.58 5.23
C GLY A 506 17.66 40.50 4.99
N LEU A 507 18.44 40.75 6.05
CA LEU A 507 19.65 41.56 6.01
C LEU A 507 20.86 40.71 6.39
N ALA A 508 21.81 40.58 5.46
CA ALA A 508 22.98 39.72 5.61
C ALA A 508 23.76 40.03 6.90
N GLY A 509 24.00 39.00 7.71
CA GLY A 509 24.74 39.08 8.98
C GLY A 509 23.96 39.71 10.15
N VAL A 510 22.71 40.13 9.94
CA VAL A 510 21.88 40.76 10.98
C VAL A 510 20.73 39.83 11.38
N ARG A 511 20.91 39.13 12.50
CA ARG A 511 19.84 38.29 13.08
C ARG A 511 18.74 39.12 13.73
N GLY A 512 17.51 38.64 13.70
CA GLY A 512 16.37 39.22 14.43
C GLY A 512 15.03 38.66 13.94
N ASN A 513 13.92 39.17 14.46
CA ASN A 513 12.55 38.68 14.21
C ASN A 513 11.60 39.77 13.65
N VAL A 514 12.14 40.74 12.91
CA VAL A 514 11.38 41.91 12.44
C VAL A 514 10.55 41.54 11.21
N ASP A 515 9.23 41.71 11.28
CA ASP A 515 8.31 41.69 10.13
C ASP A 515 8.32 43.04 9.38
N GLY A 516 7.83 43.07 8.15
CA GLY A 516 7.79 44.28 7.31
C GLY A 516 8.37 44.07 5.91
N PRO A 517 8.73 45.15 5.19
CA PRO A 517 9.35 45.04 3.86
C PRO A 517 10.58 44.13 3.85
N ALA A 518 10.76 43.35 2.80
CA ALA A 518 11.76 42.29 2.72
C ALA A 518 13.20 42.76 2.96
N GLN A 519 13.52 44.01 2.62
CA GLN A 519 14.84 44.62 2.78
C GLN A 519 15.16 45.01 4.23
N THR A 520 14.13 45.18 5.08
CA THR A 520 14.28 45.58 6.49
C THR A 520 13.87 44.49 7.46
N ALA A 521 13.11 43.50 6.99
CA ALA A 521 12.77 42.29 7.72
C ALA A 521 14.04 41.56 8.19
N ARG A 522 13.93 40.85 9.32
CA ARG A 522 15.04 40.10 9.90
C ARG A 522 14.60 38.67 10.19
N PHE A 523 15.52 37.74 9.91
CA PHE A 523 15.44 36.33 10.25
C PHE A 523 16.57 35.98 11.22
N ALA A 524 16.49 34.84 11.89
CA ALA A 524 17.55 34.25 12.68
C ALA A 524 17.68 32.77 12.30
N LEU A 525 18.78 32.43 11.62
CA LEU A 525 19.10 31.06 11.21
C LEU A 525 17.94 30.36 10.46
N PRO A 526 17.49 30.89 9.30
CA PRO A 526 16.45 30.21 8.52
C PRO A 526 16.93 28.82 8.07
N GLU A 527 16.12 27.77 8.26
CA GLU A 527 16.53 26.39 7.99
C GLU A 527 15.78 25.73 6.81
N SER A 528 14.51 26.05 6.59
CA SER A 528 13.69 25.46 5.53
C SER A 528 12.94 26.55 4.78
N VAL A 529 12.73 26.34 3.47
CA VAL A 529 11.87 27.18 2.63
C VAL A 529 10.92 26.34 1.81
N ALA A 530 9.73 26.86 1.55
CA ALA A 530 8.74 26.27 0.64
C ALA A 530 8.04 27.39 -0.14
N VAL A 531 7.64 27.15 -1.38
CA VAL A 531 6.97 28.14 -2.23
C VAL A 531 5.64 27.63 -2.73
N ASP A 532 4.58 28.43 -2.61
CA ASP A 532 3.25 28.08 -3.11
C ASP A 532 3.02 28.55 -4.56
N PHE A 533 1.92 28.11 -5.18
CA PHE A 533 1.60 28.46 -6.56
C PHE A 533 1.27 29.96 -6.75
N ALA A 534 0.97 30.67 -5.68
CA ALA A 534 0.77 32.13 -5.71
C ALA A 534 2.10 32.90 -5.57
N GLY A 535 3.23 32.22 -5.44
CA GLY A 535 4.56 32.81 -5.30
C GLY A 535 4.89 33.27 -3.89
N ASN A 536 4.12 32.86 -2.86
CA ASN A 536 4.52 33.13 -1.48
C ASN A 536 5.60 32.15 -1.05
N VAL A 537 6.63 32.66 -0.37
CA VAL A 537 7.72 31.86 0.19
C VAL A 537 7.55 31.73 1.69
N TYR A 538 7.33 30.52 2.18
CA TYR A 538 7.26 30.19 3.60
C TYR A 538 8.65 29.77 4.10
N VAL A 539 9.03 30.25 5.27
CA VAL A 539 10.38 30.11 5.82
C VAL A 539 10.28 29.61 7.26
N SER A 540 11.01 28.55 7.62
CA SER A 540 11.23 28.22 9.02
C SER A 540 12.36 29.10 9.57
N ASP A 541 11.98 30.05 10.42
CA ASP A 541 12.87 31.02 11.07
C ASP A 541 13.32 30.46 12.43
N ALA A 542 14.20 29.46 12.36
CA ALA A 542 14.40 28.52 13.47
C ALA A 542 15.04 29.13 14.72
N GLY A 543 15.91 30.12 14.55
CA GLY A 543 16.47 30.87 15.66
C GLY A 543 15.43 31.71 16.42
N ASN A 544 14.30 32.04 15.79
CA ASN A 544 13.22 32.80 16.41
C ASN A 544 12.02 31.95 16.80
N GLY A 545 11.99 30.66 16.48
CA GLY A 545 10.81 29.81 16.73
C GLY A 545 9.58 30.29 15.97
N ALA A 546 9.71 30.55 14.67
CA ALA A 546 8.59 31.04 13.87
C ALA A 546 8.54 30.46 12.45
N ILE A 547 7.34 30.36 11.90
CA ILE A 547 7.13 30.23 10.45
C ILE A 547 6.79 31.61 9.90
N ARG A 548 7.57 32.07 8.94
CA ARG A 548 7.44 33.39 8.29
C ARG A 548 6.99 33.22 6.85
N LYS A 549 6.28 34.21 6.31
CA LYS A 549 5.80 34.25 4.92
C LYS A 549 6.33 35.50 4.24
N VAL A 550 6.99 35.34 3.10
CA VAL A 550 7.35 36.42 2.16
C VAL A 550 6.33 36.41 1.03
N SER A 551 5.55 37.48 0.90
CA SER A 551 4.59 37.63 -0.19
C SER A 551 5.29 38.06 -1.51
N PRO A 552 4.67 37.85 -2.68
CA PRO A 552 5.17 38.37 -3.95
C PRO A 552 5.41 39.88 -3.98
N ALA A 553 4.70 40.64 -3.13
CA ALA A 553 4.89 42.08 -2.98
C ALA A 553 6.12 42.45 -2.11
N GLY A 554 6.87 41.47 -1.61
CA GLY A 554 8.04 41.67 -0.77
C GLY A 554 7.70 42.04 0.68
N LEU A 555 6.51 41.71 1.18
CA LEU A 555 6.18 41.85 2.60
C LEU A 555 6.45 40.54 3.35
N VAL A 556 7.17 40.63 4.48
CA VAL A 556 7.43 39.52 5.42
C VAL A 556 6.49 39.62 6.61
N SER A 557 5.81 38.52 6.94
CA SER A 557 4.90 38.40 8.09
C SER A 557 5.06 37.07 8.81
N THR A 558 4.88 37.04 10.13
CA THR A 558 4.82 35.82 10.93
C THR A 558 3.46 35.12 10.81
N VAL A 559 3.44 33.83 10.47
CA VAL A 559 2.21 33.05 10.25
C VAL A 559 1.98 31.94 11.29
N ALA A 560 3.03 31.51 12.00
CA ALA A 560 2.90 30.60 13.15
C ALA A 560 4.10 30.75 14.09
N ALA A 561 3.87 30.49 15.38
CA ALA A 561 4.94 30.31 16.37
C ALA A 561 5.29 28.82 16.52
N THR A 562 6.58 28.54 16.75
CA THR A 562 7.16 27.21 16.97
C THR A 562 8.16 27.25 18.12
N ILE A 563 8.65 26.10 18.57
CA ILE A 563 9.71 26.03 19.60
C ILE A 563 11.04 26.51 19.02
N ALA A 564 11.68 27.49 19.68
CA ALA A 564 12.96 28.07 19.26
C ALA A 564 14.16 27.15 19.56
N PHE A 565 15.20 27.26 18.74
CA PHE A 565 16.42 26.43 18.86
C PHE A 565 17.16 26.59 20.21
N SER A 566 17.07 27.74 20.87
CA SER A 566 17.80 28.06 22.10
C SER A 566 17.28 27.40 23.38
N ASP A 567 16.10 26.79 23.35
CA ASP A 567 15.37 26.45 24.57
C ASP A 567 15.76 25.07 25.16
N PHE A 568 16.45 24.21 24.39
CA PHE A 568 16.66 22.80 24.78
C PHE A 568 18.07 22.21 24.54
N GLY A 569 19.05 22.96 24.02
CA GLY A 569 20.44 22.49 23.87
C GLY A 569 20.66 21.32 22.90
N TRP A 570 19.60 20.75 22.33
CA TRP A 570 19.59 19.68 21.32
C TRP A 570 18.74 20.11 20.13
N ARG A 571 19.00 19.55 18.93
CA ARG A 571 18.32 19.92 17.67
C ARG A 571 16.80 19.77 17.80
N VAL A 572 16.08 20.89 17.79
CA VAL A 572 14.62 20.93 17.60
C VAL A 572 14.37 20.94 16.10
N GLY A 573 13.61 19.96 15.60
CA GLY A 573 13.28 19.86 14.17
C GLY A 573 12.50 21.08 13.69
N GLN A 574 12.88 21.66 12.53
CA GLN A 574 12.20 22.82 11.93
C GLN A 574 12.17 22.74 10.40
N ALA A 575 11.08 22.21 9.86
CA ALA A 575 10.84 22.11 8.41
C ALA A 575 9.50 22.74 8.04
N VAL A 576 9.39 23.19 6.79
CA VAL A 576 8.14 23.70 6.21
C VAL A 576 7.96 23.11 4.80
N ALA A 577 6.73 22.73 4.47
CA ALA A 577 6.30 22.30 3.16
C ALA A 577 4.93 22.89 2.84
N VAL A 578 4.59 23.02 1.56
CA VAL A 578 3.28 23.51 1.13
C VAL A 578 2.74 22.62 0.01
N ASP A 579 1.47 22.26 0.09
CA ASP A 579 0.83 21.45 -0.96
C ASP A 579 0.29 22.30 -2.12
N ALA A 580 -0.16 21.63 -3.18
CA ALA A 580 -0.75 22.30 -4.34
C ALA A 580 -2.04 23.07 -4.02
N ALA A 581 -2.69 22.76 -2.89
CA ALA A 581 -3.83 23.51 -2.39
C ALA A 581 -3.39 24.72 -1.54
N GLY A 582 -2.11 24.95 -1.28
CA GLY A 582 -1.64 26.06 -0.45
C GLY A 582 -1.83 25.84 1.04
N VAL A 583 -2.06 24.61 1.50
CA VAL A 583 -2.01 24.26 2.93
C VAL A 583 -0.54 24.15 3.33
N VAL A 584 -0.16 24.84 4.40
CA VAL A 584 1.23 24.87 4.89
C VAL A 584 1.41 23.86 6.00
N TYR A 585 2.36 22.94 5.85
CA TYR A 585 2.73 21.94 6.84
C TYR A 585 4.07 22.34 7.45
N PHE A 586 4.18 22.26 8.76
CA PHE A 586 5.40 22.67 9.46
C PHE A 586 5.66 21.82 10.69
N VAL A 587 6.93 21.78 11.08
CA VAL A 587 7.36 21.11 12.31
C VAL A 587 7.34 22.10 13.47
N ASP A 588 6.80 21.64 14.60
CA ASP A 588 6.80 22.34 15.88
C ASP A 588 7.25 21.38 17.00
N GLY A 589 8.56 21.33 17.22
CA GLY A 589 9.18 20.34 18.11
C GLY A 589 9.15 18.93 17.52
N ASN A 590 8.51 18.00 18.22
CA ASN A 590 8.29 16.62 17.76
C ASN A 590 6.88 16.42 17.16
N ARG A 591 6.25 17.51 16.69
CA ARG A 591 4.92 17.50 16.07
C ARG A 591 4.99 17.99 14.63
N VAL A 592 4.15 17.40 13.79
CA VAL A 592 3.83 17.94 12.47
C VAL A 592 2.47 18.63 12.57
N ARG A 593 2.43 19.90 12.15
CA ARG A 593 1.25 20.77 12.20
C ARG A 593 0.92 21.29 10.82
N LYS A 594 -0.32 21.72 10.62
CA LYS A 594 -0.78 22.34 9.36
C LYS A 594 -1.54 23.64 9.60
N ILE A 595 -1.36 24.60 8.70
CA ILE A 595 -2.10 25.86 8.61
C ILE A 595 -3.07 25.73 7.43
N ALA A 596 -4.36 25.68 7.71
CA ALA A 596 -5.39 25.71 6.69
C ALA A 596 -5.46 27.10 6.02
N ARG A 597 -6.15 27.20 4.86
CA ARG A 597 -6.25 28.45 4.08
C ARG A 597 -6.88 29.62 4.86
N ASP A 598 -7.73 29.31 5.83
CA ASP A 598 -8.37 30.28 6.71
C ASP A 598 -7.44 30.75 7.86
N GLY A 599 -6.22 30.23 7.93
CA GLY A 599 -5.24 30.51 8.99
C GLY A 599 -5.34 29.57 10.20
N THR A 600 -6.27 28.62 10.22
CA THR A 600 -6.44 27.70 11.36
C THR A 600 -5.28 26.72 11.46
N ILE A 601 -4.67 26.62 12.65
CA ILE A 601 -3.54 25.72 12.91
C ILE A 601 -4.01 24.46 13.65
N THR A 602 -3.73 23.29 13.09
CA THR A 602 -4.04 21.97 13.69
C THR A 602 -2.80 21.07 13.76
N THR A 603 -2.77 20.17 14.74
CA THR A 603 -1.75 19.12 14.79
C THR A 603 -2.18 17.97 13.88
N LEU A 604 -1.29 17.54 13.00
CA LEU A 604 -1.53 16.39 12.12
C LEU A 604 -1.12 15.08 12.80
N ALA A 605 0.07 15.06 13.42
CA ALA A 605 0.57 13.91 14.18
C ALA A 605 1.73 14.32 15.10
N GLY A 606 2.05 13.48 16.07
CA GLY A 606 3.18 13.68 16.98
C GLY A 606 2.76 14.31 18.31
N SER A 607 3.63 14.14 19.31
CA SER A 607 3.44 14.66 20.66
C SER A 607 4.39 15.84 20.96
N PRO A 608 4.00 16.80 21.82
CA PRO A 608 4.93 17.85 22.25
C PRO A 608 6.14 17.24 22.97
N PRO A 609 7.32 17.91 22.96
CA PRO A 609 8.46 17.46 23.74
C PRO A 609 8.11 17.38 25.24
N ILE A 610 8.35 16.23 25.88
CA ILE A 610 8.18 16.11 27.33
C ILE A 610 9.43 16.73 27.98
N PRO A 611 9.31 17.72 28.89
CA PRO A 611 10.47 18.28 29.57
C PRO A 611 11.00 17.27 30.58
N THR A 612 12.13 16.62 30.32
CA THR A 612 12.82 15.80 31.32
C THR A 612 14.12 16.48 31.76
N ARG A 613 14.20 16.84 33.05
CA ARG A 613 15.49 17.11 33.71
C ARG A 613 16.26 15.79 33.75
N GLY A 614 17.35 15.67 33.00
CA GLY A 614 18.29 14.55 33.21
C GLY A 614 18.87 13.86 31.98
N GLY A 615 18.73 14.39 30.75
CA GLY A 615 19.52 13.90 29.61
C GLY A 615 19.18 12.51 29.07
N ASP A 616 18.12 11.85 29.54
CA ASP A 616 17.61 10.61 28.93
C ASP A 616 16.83 10.97 27.65
N ALA A 617 17.54 11.02 26.53
CA ALA A 617 17.00 11.19 25.18
C ALA A 617 16.38 9.89 24.61
N SER A 618 15.92 8.96 25.46
CA SER A 618 15.43 7.65 25.05
C SER A 618 13.93 7.65 24.70
N PHE A 619 13.47 8.59 23.87
CA PHE A 619 12.15 8.47 23.26
C PHE A 619 12.28 7.78 21.91
N ALA A 620 11.91 6.50 21.94
CA ALA A 620 11.70 5.69 20.75
C ALA A 620 10.70 6.36 19.81
N GLN A 621 11.02 6.35 18.51
CA GLN A 621 10.04 6.72 17.50
C GLN A 621 8.89 5.69 17.50
N VAL A 622 7.65 6.14 17.30
CA VAL A 622 6.44 5.30 17.36
C VAL A 622 5.55 5.58 16.16
N ASP A 623 5.23 4.53 15.38
CA ASP A 623 4.16 4.53 14.36
C ASP A 623 2.77 4.31 14.97
N GLY A 624 1.73 4.68 14.25
CA GLY A 624 0.33 4.49 14.65
C GLY A 624 -0.54 5.74 14.46
N PRO A 625 -1.75 5.77 15.04
CA PRO A 625 -2.62 6.94 15.01
C PRO A 625 -1.95 8.21 15.54
N ALA A 626 -2.46 9.38 15.12
CA ALA A 626 -1.86 10.69 15.39
C ALA A 626 -1.59 10.94 16.88
N GLU A 627 -2.48 10.50 17.76
CA GLU A 627 -2.39 10.66 19.22
C GLU A 627 -1.30 9.79 19.87
N VAL A 628 -0.87 8.72 19.21
CA VAL A 628 0.15 7.77 19.71
C VAL A 628 1.51 8.01 19.05
N ALA A 629 1.51 8.48 17.80
CA ALA A 629 2.72 8.63 17.02
C ALA A 629 3.74 9.59 17.68
N ARG A 630 5.02 9.23 17.61
CA ARG A 630 6.12 10.02 18.18
C ARG A 630 7.24 10.15 17.14
N PHE A 631 7.56 11.40 16.81
CA PHE A 631 8.73 11.75 16.01
C PHE A 631 9.90 12.12 16.92
N THR A 632 11.13 11.92 16.45
CA THR A 632 12.34 12.31 17.17
C THR A 632 13.12 13.32 16.34
N GLY A 633 12.99 14.61 16.64
CA GLY A 633 13.71 15.69 15.95
C GLY A 633 13.46 15.74 14.43
N PRO A 634 12.20 15.87 13.96
CA PRO A 634 11.89 15.87 12.53
C PRO A 634 12.48 17.08 11.77
N THR A 635 13.40 16.83 10.84
CA THR A 635 14.20 17.85 10.14
C THR A 635 13.74 18.15 8.71
N GLY A 636 12.90 17.31 8.10
CA GLY A 636 12.45 17.49 6.72
C GLY A 636 10.99 17.12 6.52
N LEU A 637 10.30 17.87 5.66
CA LEU A 637 8.92 17.60 5.24
C LEU A 637 8.80 17.60 3.72
N ALA A 638 8.03 16.66 3.18
CA ALA A 638 7.49 16.72 1.82
C ALA A 638 6.02 16.33 1.84
N VAL A 639 5.22 16.83 0.90
CA VAL A 639 3.78 16.54 0.85
C VAL A 639 3.43 16.08 -0.56
N ASP A 640 2.65 15.00 -0.65
CA ASP A 640 2.16 14.51 -1.93
C ASP A 640 0.79 15.07 -2.32
N ARG A 641 0.34 14.71 -3.52
CA ARG A 641 -0.91 15.19 -4.12
C ARG A 641 -2.17 14.76 -3.39
N VAL A 642 -2.07 13.73 -2.53
CA VAL A 642 -3.19 13.19 -1.75
C VAL A 642 -3.16 13.67 -0.30
N GLY A 643 -2.17 14.51 0.06
CA GLY A 643 -2.04 15.10 1.39
C GLY A 643 -1.29 14.23 2.39
N ASN A 644 -0.61 13.17 1.95
CA ASN A 644 0.32 12.48 2.83
C ASN A 644 1.55 13.37 3.05
N VAL A 645 1.99 13.45 4.31
CA VAL A 645 3.16 14.21 4.71
C VAL A 645 4.29 13.23 5.01
N TYR A 646 5.39 13.35 4.29
CA TYR A 646 6.61 12.59 4.51
C TYR A 646 7.50 13.36 5.47
N VAL A 647 7.99 12.70 6.51
CA VAL A 647 8.72 13.31 7.62
C VAL A 647 10.07 12.62 7.75
N ALA A 648 11.15 13.39 7.73
CA ALA A 648 12.49 12.91 8.03
C ALA A 648 12.81 13.15 9.52
N ASP A 649 12.96 12.11 10.32
CA ASP A 649 13.15 12.19 11.79
C ASP A 649 14.22 11.23 12.33
N GLY A 650 15.22 10.92 11.50
CA GLY A 650 16.19 9.84 11.68
C GLY A 650 15.95 8.68 10.70
N GLY A 651 14.68 8.43 10.37
CA GLY A 651 14.27 7.66 9.19
C GLY A 651 13.42 8.53 8.27
N VAL A 652 12.66 7.90 7.37
CA VAL A 652 11.56 8.56 6.65
C VAL A 652 10.24 7.91 7.06
N ARG A 653 9.27 8.72 7.46
CA ARG A 653 7.92 8.31 7.87
C ARG A 653 6.87 8.95 6.97
N GLN A 654 5.77 8.26 6.73
CA GLN A 654 4.57 8.79 6.09
C GLN A 654 3.53 9.12 7.15
N VAL A 655 2.92 10.29 7.07
CA VAL A 655 1.74 10.67 7.83
C VAL A 655 0.59 10.81 6.86
N ARG A 656 -0.42 9.96 6.99
CA ARG A 656 -1.61 10.02 6.15
C ARG A 656 -2.48 11.24 6.52
N PRO A 657 -3.39 11.69 5.63
CA PRO A 657 -4.33 12.78 5.94
C PRO A 657 -5.19 12.55 7.18
N ASP A 658 -5.45 11.29 7.52
CA ASP A 658 -6.16 10.85 8.74
C ASP A 658 -5.29 10.93 10.01
N GLY A 659 -4.01 11.28 9.88
CA GLY A 659 -3.05 11.43 10.97
C GLY A 659 -2.28 10.14 11.32
N PHE A 660 -2.56 9.01 10.65
CA PHE A 660 -1.84 7.76 10.92
C PHE A 660 -0.42 7.79 10.36
N VAL A 661 0.55 7.40 11.18
CA VAL A 661 1.99 7.43 10.88
C VAL A 661 2.51 6.03 10.61
N THR A 662 3.25 5.86 9.51
CA THR A 662 3.92 4.61 9.12
C THR A 662 5.37 4.85 8.73
N THR A 663 6.28 4.01 9.19
CA THR A 663 7.70 4.04 8.81
C THR A 663 7.88 3.57 7.37
N ILE A 664 8.55 4.38 6.55
CA ILE A 664 8.95 4.05 5.18
C ILE A 664 10.38 3.48 5.18
N SER A 665 11.28 4.09 5.95
CA SER A 665 12.70 3.72 6.05
C SER A 665 13.26 3.87 7.47
N GLY A 666 14.20 2.99 7.86
CA GLY A 666 14.78 2.95 9.20
C GLY A 666 16.05 3.80 9.40
N TYR A 667 16.34 4.09 10.68
CA TYR A 667 17.52 4.83 11.15
C TYR A 667 18.78 3.93 11.23
N ALA A 668 19.93 4.43 10.76
CA ALA A 668 21.24 3.84 11.07
C ALA A 668 21.78 4.50 12.35
N GLY A 669 21.83 3.76 13.46
CA GLY A 669 22.20 4.26 14.79
C GLY A 669 23.51 5.05 14.83
N ASP A 670 23.52 6.22 15.49
CA ASP A 670 24.73 6.96 15.87
C ASP A 670 25.19 6.66 17.31
N GLY A 671 24.75 5.54 17.89
CA GLY A 671 25.09 5.17 19.27
C GLY A 671 24.32 5.92 20.35
N SER A 672 23.43 6.87 20.02
CA SER A 672 22.52 7.50 20.98
C SER A 672 21.15 6.82 21.05
N GLY A 673 21.10 5.59 21.59
CA GLY A 673 19.97 5.04 22.37
C GLY A 673 18.54 4.96 21.78
N GLY A 674 18.28 5.32 20.53
CA GLY A 674 16.93 5.30 19.93
C GLY A 674 16.50 3.90 19.48
N VAL A 675 16.09 3.03 20.41
CA VAL A 675 15.41 1.77 20.07
C VAL A 675 14.02 2.11 19.53
N VAL A 676 13.71 1.82 18.26
CA VAL A 676 12.36 1.96 17.70
C VAL A 676 11.44 0.91 18.34
N TYR A 677 10.52 1.33 19.20
CA TYR A 677 9.40 0.53 19.69
C TYR A 677 8.14 0.96 18.93
N ASN A 678 7.81 0.32 17.80
CA ASN A 678 6.51 0.59 17.17
C ASN A 678 5.39 -0.07 17.99
N ALA A 679 4.32 0.70 18.26
CA ALA A 679 3.14 0.27 18.99
C ALA A 679 2.20 -0.68 18.18
N GLY A 680 2.68 -1.26 17.08
CA GLY A 680 1.86 -1.97 16.08
C GLY A 680 2.35 -3.36 15.66
N PHE A 681 3.21 -4.03 16.43
CA PHE A 681 3.77 -5.31 15.99
C PHE A 681 2.79 -6.49 16.15
N LEU A 682 2.35 -7.05 15.03
CA LEU A 682 1.82 -8.40 14.94
C LEU A 682 2.97 -9.42 14.99
N GLN A 683 3.69 -9.55 16.12
CA GLN A 683 4.49 -10.76 16.36
C GLN A 683 3.51 -11.89 16.63
N ALA A 684 2.94 -12.43 15.56
CA ALA A 684 1.76 -13.26 15.65
C ALA A 684 2.05 -14.73 15.42
N TYR A 685 1.43 -15.58 16.24
CA TYR A 685 1.63 -17.04 16.17
C TYR A 685 0.45 -17.79 15.55
N GLY A 686 -0.75 -17.24 15.66
CA GLY A 686 -1.96 -17.80 15.09
C GLY A 686 -2.77 -16.75 14.33
N VAL A 687 -3.41 -17.19 13.25
CA VAL A 687 -4.39 -16.43 12.49
C VAL A 687 -5.62 -17.30 12.28
N ALA A 688 -6.81 -16.70 12.35
CA ALA A 688 -8.07 -17.29 11.92
C ALA A 688 -8.88 -16.26 11.14
N VAL A 689 -9.82 -16.74 10.31
CA VAL A 689 -10.74 -15.92 9.53
C VAL A 689 -12.15 -16.13 10.05
N ASP A 690 -12.83 -15.04 10.41
CA ASP A 690 -14.24 -15.04 10.79
C ASP A 690 -15.14 -14.96 9.53
N ARG A 691 -16.43 -15.28 9.67
CA ARG A 691 -17.38 -15.38 8.55
C ARG A 691 -17.61 -14.08 7.80
N ASP A 692 -17.42 -12.96 8.49
CA ASP A 692 -17.51 -11.61 7.90
C ASP A 692 -16.23 -11.21 7.15
N GLY A 693 -15.21 -12.08 7.12
CA GLY A 693 -13.90 -11.81 6.53
C GLY A 693 -12.94 -11.09 7.48
N SER A 694 -13.34 -10.82 8.73
CA SER A 694 -12.43 -10.30 9.75
C SER A 694 -11.33 -11.31 10.08
N LEU A 695 -10.14 -10.81 10.39
CA LEU A 695 -9.00 -11.62 10.80
C LEU A 695 -8.86 -11.58 12.31
N LEU A 696 -8.57 -12.73 12.90
CA LEU A 696 -8.24 -12.86 14.31
C LEU A 696 -6.78 -13.25 14.41
N VAL A 697 -6.00 -12.49 15.17
CA VAL A 697 -4.55 -12.69 15.25
C VAL A 697 -4.10 -12.63 16.70
N SER A 698 -3.37 -13.65 17.15
CA SER A 698 -2.74 -13.65 18.48
C SER A 698 -1.42 -12.89 18.41
N ASP A 699 -1.23 -11.89 19.26
CA ASP A 699 -0.04 -11.03 19.30
C ASP A 699 0.78 -11.35 20.56
N LEU A 700 1.95 -11.91 20.34
CA LEU A 700 2.84 -12.39 21.39
C LEU A 700 3.50 -11.28 22.19
N PHE A 701 3.93 -10.22 21.51
CA PHE A 701 4.72 -9.18 22.18
C PHE A 701 3.87 -8.46 23.23
N HIS A 702 2.59 -8.29 22.90
CA HIS A 702 1.62 -7.62 23.76
C HIS A 702 0.77 -8.60 24.58
N ASN A 703 0.91 -9.92 24.38
CA ASN A 703 0.04 -10.96 24.96
C ASN A 703 -1.45 -10.64 24.76
N THR A 704 -1.83 -10.27 23.53
CA THR A 704 -3.20 -9.86 23.20
C THR A 704 -3.77 -10.70 22.05
N LEU A 705 -5.10 -10.68 21.93
CA LEU A 705 -5.80 -11.11 20.73
C LEU A 705 -6.32 -9.88 20.00
N ARG A 706 -6.07 -9.79 18.70
CA ARG A 706 -6.50 -8.66 17.87
C ARG A 706 -7.47 -9.10 16.78
N ARG A 707 -8.45 -8.26 16.47
CA ARG A 707 -9.37 -8.42 15.34
C ARG A 707 -9.05 -7.37 14.28
N GLY A 708 -8.67 -7.82 13.09
CA GLY A 708 -8.52 -7.01 11.90
C GLY A 708 -9.83 -6.98 11.13
N VAL A 709 -10.49 -5.84 11.03
CA VAL A 709 -11.67 -5.69 10.16
C VAL A 709 -11.18 -5.20 8.79
N PRO A 710 -11.67 -5.76 7.68
CA PRO A 710 -11.28 -5.27 6.37
C PRO A 710 -11.76 -3.83 6.16
N ALA A 711 -10.88 -2.98 5.63
CA ALA A 711 -11.23 -1.61 5.30
C ALA A 711 -12.38 -1.57 4.27
N VAL A 712 -13.42 -0.80 4.57
CA VAL A 712 -14.56 -0.60 3.67
C VAL A 712 -14.21 0.52 2.70
N VAL A 713 -14.03 0.16 1.43
CA VAL A 713 -13.70 1.07 0.34
C VAL A 713 -14.94 1.16 -0.56
N PRO A 714 -15.57 2.33 -0.73
CA PRO A 714 -16.76 2.47 -1.57
C PRO A 714 -16.54 1.99 -3.00
N GLY A 715 -17.55 1.30 -3.54
CA GLY A 715 -17.66 0.93 -4.94
C GLY A 715 -17.64 2.14 -5.87
N ARG A 716 -16.77 2.15 -6.90
CA ARG A 716 -16.62 3.25 -7.89
C ARG A 716 -16.25 2.77 -9.29
N LEU A 717 -16.58 3.55 -10.33
CA LEU A 717 -16.11 3.33 -11.69
C LEU A 717 -14.60 3.58 -11.77
N GLY A 718 -13.85 2.53 -12.09
CA GLY A 718 -12.40 2.54 -12.14
C GLY A 718 -11.80 2.78 -13.51
N ASN A 719 -12.51 2.41 -14.58
CA ASN A 719 -12.09 2.67 -15.95
C ASN A 719 -13.25 2.59 -16.96
N PHE A 720 -12.95 2.99 -18.19
CA PHE A 720 -13.71 2.70 -19.39
C PHE A 720 -12.75 2.25 -20.49
N SER A 721 -13.10 1.22 -21.23
CA SER A 721 -12.29 0.71 -22.33
C SER A 721 -13.16 0.45 -23.55
N ILE A 722 -12.76 0.95 -24.71
CA ILE A 722 -13.43 0.75 -26.00
C ILE A 722 -12.46 0.09 -26.97
N LEU A 723 -12.78 -1.14 -27.40
CA LEU A 723 -12.10 -1.80 -28.49
C LEU A 723 -12.86 -1.53 -29.79
N THR A 724 -12.19 -0.94 -30.78
CA THR A 724 -12.82 -0.59 -32.05
C THR A 724 -11.84 -0.56 -33.20
N THR A 725 -12.33 -0.75 -34.42
CA THR A 725 -11.61 -0.39 -35.66
C THR A 725 -11.97 1.04 -36.06
N LEU A 726 -10.96 1.84 -36.40
CA LEU A 726 -11.10 3.18 -36.98
C LEU A 726 -10.87 3.10 -38.49
N ALA A 727 -11.77 3.71 -39.25
CA ALA A 727 -11.57 3.98 -40.67
C ALA A 727 -10.52 5.08 -40.87
N LYS A 728 -10.09 5.25 -42.12
CA LYS A 728 -9.14 6.30 -42.50
C LYS A 728 -9.73 7.67 -42.16
N GLU A 729 -8.94 8.54 -41.54
CA GLU A 729 -9.36 9.86 -41.04
C GLU A 729 -10.45 9.85 -39.94
N GLU A 730 -10.85 8.67 -39.43
CA GLU A 730 -11.84 8.58 -38.36
C GLU A 730 -11.23 8.95 -37.00
N THR A 731 -12.02 9.64 -36.17
CA THR A 731 -11.66 9.97 -34.79
C THR A 731 -12.70 9.39 -33.83
N LEU A 732 -12.26 8.53 -32.91
CA LEU A 732 -13.06 8.09 -31.78
C LEU A 732 -13.10 9.17 -30.71
N THR A 733 -14.28 9.49 -30.19
CA THR A 733 -14.43 10.42 -29.06
C THR A 733 -15.00 9.70 -27.84
N LEU A 734 -14.20 9.66 -26.78
CA LEU A 734 -14.63 9.25 -25.44
C LEU A 734 -14.95 10.50 -24.61
N GLY A 735 -15.96 10.40 -23.75
CA GLY A 735 -16.31 11.45 -22.79
C GLY A 735 -16.27 10.91 -21.37
N THR A 736 -16.03 11.82 -20.42
CA THR A 736 -16.12 11.49 -19.00
C THR A 736 -16.51 12.73 -18.19
N ILE A 737 -17.21 12.51 -17.07
CA ILE A 737 -17.57 13.58 -16.13
C ILE A 737 -16.91 13.29 -14.80
N ILE A 738 -16.22 14.31 -14.27
CA ILE A 738 -15.65 14.29 -12.93
C ILE A 738 -16.57 15.09 -12.00
N GLY A 739 -17.19 14.43 -11.02
CA GLY A 739 -18.22 15.03 -10.15
C GLY A 739 -18.52 14.29 -8.84
N GLY A 740 -19.61 14.68 -8.14
CA GLY A 740 -20.10 14.11 -6.86
C GLY A 740 -20.38 15.16 -5.76
N ALA A 741 -21.08 14.80 -4.67
CA ALA A 741 -21.38 15.73 -3.57
C ALA A 741 -20.10 16.30 -2.91
N GLY A 742 -20.03 17.63 -2.69
CA GLY A 742 -18.88 18.33 -2.07
C GLY A 742 -17.83 18.92 -3.03
N THR A 743 -18.24 19.54 -4.14
CA THR A 743 -17.42 19.81 -5.34
C THR A 743 -16.28 20.86 -5.23
N ALA A 744 -15.23 20.66 -4.42
CA ALA A 744 -13.90 21.33 -4.54
C ALA A 744 -12.74 20.29 -4.78
N GLY A 745 -11.71 20.60 -5.59
CA GLY A 745 -10.55 19.71 -5.88
C GLY A 745 -10.27 19.36 -7.36
N ASN A 746 -9.28 18.50 -7.65
CA ASN A 746 -8.94 17.96 -8.99
C ASN A 746 -8.80 16.42 -8.91
N LYS A 747 -8.76 15.70 -10.04
CA LYS A 747 -8.73 14.23 -10.13
C LYS A 747 -7.62 13.72 -11.05
N PRO A 748 -6.81 12.74 -10.65
CA PRO A 748 -5.87 12.12 -11.58
C PRO A 748 -6.59 11.15 -12.53
N LEU A 749 -6.22 11.17 -13.82
CA LEU A 749 -6.66 10.22 -14.84
C LEU A 749 -5.48 9.65 -15.60
N LEU A 750 -5.57 8.39 -16.01
CA LEU A 750 -4.69 7.80 -17.01
C LEU A 750 -5.50 7.53 -18.27
N VAL A 751 -5.03 8.01 -19.43
CA VAL A 751 -5.69 7.83 -20.73
C VAL A 751 -4.75 7.09 -21.67
N ARG A 752 -5.26 6.11 -22.43
CA ARG A 752 -4.44 5.23 -23.27
C ARG A 752 -5.10 4.93 -24.60
N ALA A 753 -4.27 4.70 -25.62
CA ALA A 753 -4.66 4.14 -26.90
C ALA A 753 -3.66 3.06 -27.29
N ALA A 754 -4.09 1.81 -27.21
CA ALA A 754 -3.29 0.65 -27.56
C ALA A 754 -3.58 0.20 -28.99
N GLY A 755 -2.58 0.26 -29.85
CA GLY A 755 -2.56 -0.30 -31.19
C GLY A 755 -1.56 -1.45 -31.25
N PRO A 756 -0.25 -1.20 -31.42
CA PRO A 756 0.75 -2.27 -31.54
C PRO A 756 0.83 -3.22 -30.34
N SER A 757 0.62 -2.73 -29.10
CA SER A 757 0.65 -3.60 -27.91
C SER A 757 -0.52 -4.60 -27.84
N LEU A 758 -1.46 -4.54 -28.79
CA LEU A 758 -2.52 -5.55 -28.91
C LEU A 758 -2.08 -6.83 -29.62
N ALA A 759 -0.92 -6.84 -30.30
CA ALA A 759 -0.46 -7.98 -31.10
C ALA A 759 -0.23 -9.29 -30.30
N PRO A 760 0.35 -9.27 -29.08
CA PRO A 760 0.52 -10.49 -28.27
C PRO A 760 -0.80 -11.16 -27.89
N PHE A 761 -1.91 -10.44 -28.04
CA PHE A 761 -3.26 -10.89 -27.78
C PHE A 761 -3.95 -11.45 -29.04
N GLY A 762 -3.19 -11.76 -30.08
CA GLY A 762 -3.71 -12.40 -31.29
C GLY A 762 -4.65 -11.52 -32.12
N LEU A 763 -4.72 -10.21 -31.83
CA LEU A 763 -5.48 -9.25 -32.61
C LEU A 763 -4.69 -8.84 -33.87
N THR A 764 -5.39 -8.73 -35.00
CA THR A 764 -4.81 -8.40 -36.31
C THR A 764 -5.41 -7.12 -36.88
N GLY A 765 -4.73 -6.44 -37.81
CA GLY A 765 -5.22 -5.19 -38.40
C GLY A 765 -5.20 -4.03 -37.40
N LEU A 766 -4.16 -3.98 -36.57
CA LEU A 766 -3.98 -3.02 -35.49
C LEU A 766 -3.65 -1.63 -36.05
N LEU A 767 -4.11 -0.60 -35.34
CA LEU A 767 -3.73 0.78 -35.62
C LEU A 767 -2.24 0.92 -35.29
N ALA A 768 -1.41 1.14 -36.30
CA ALA A 768 0.05 1.05 -36.14
C ALA A 768 0.65 2.21 -35.32
N ASP A 769 -0.05 3.34 -35.25
CA ASP A 769 0.44 4.60 -34.70
C ASP A 769 -0.74 5.42 -34.14
N PRO A 770 -1.33 5.02 -33.00
CA PRO A 770 -2.41 5.74 -32.35
C PRO A 770 -1.97 7.10 -31.79
N ARG A 771 -2.79 8.13 -32.01
CA ARG A 771 -2.66 9.47 -31.43
C ARG A 771 -3.81 9.78 -30.47
N LEU A 772 -3.49 10.38 -29.33
CA LEU A 772 -4.39 10.81 -28.28
C LEU A 772 -4.40 12.33 -28.12
N GLU A 773 -5.58 12.90 -27.92
CA GLU A 773 -5.76 14.29 -27.48
C GLU A 773 -6.74 14.32 -26.29
N PHE A 774 -6.43 15.09 -25.25
CA PHE A 774 -7.30 15.31 -24.09
C PHE A 774 -7.81 16.75 -24.05
N TYR A 775 -9.12 16.90 -23.81
CA TYR A 775 -9.82 18.18 -23.80
C TYR A 775 -10.63 18.36 -22.51
N SER A 776 -10.64 19.60 -21.99
CA SER A 776 -11.55 20.06 -20.93
C SER A 776 -12.54 21.04 -21.54
N GLY A 777 -13.81 20.65 -21.68
CA GLY A 777 -14.75 21.35 -22.54
C GLY A 777 -14.19 21.50 -23.97
N PRO A 778 -14.18 22.72 -24.56
CA PRO A 778 -13.65 22.92 -25.92
C PRO A 778 -12.12 23.08 -25.98
N VAL A 779 -11.42 23.15 -24.84
CA VAL A 779 -9.99 23.48 -24.78
C VAL A 779 -9.14 22.22 -24.78
N LYS A 780 -8.24 22.07 -25.76
CA LYS A 780 -7.22 21.01 -25.76
C LYS A 780 -6.21 21.27 -24.65
N ILE A 781 -6.02 20.30 -23.78
CA ILE A 781 -5.10 20.39 -22.63
C ILE A 781 -3.76 19.74 -22.98
N LEU A 782 -3.78 18.51 -23.48
CA LEU A 782 -2.59 17.69 -23.75
C LEU A 782 -2.82 16.76 -24.94
N GLU A 783 -1.73 16.26 -25.54
CA GLU A 783 -1.74 15.26 -26.59
C GLU A 783 -0.54 14.31 -26.45
N SER A 784 -0.65 13.11 -27.03
CA SER A 784 0.40 12.09 -27.07
C SER A 784 0.27 11.28 -28.36
N ASP A 785 1.37 11.08 -29.06
CA ASP A 785 1.48 10.28 -30.28
C ASP A 785 2.55 9.19 -30.22
N ASP A 786 3.25 9.05 -29.08
CA ASP A 786 4.17 7.95 -28.77
C ASP A 786 4.39 7.88 -27.25
N TRP A 787 4.19 6.72 -26.63
CA TRP A 787 4.46 6.51 -25.20
C TRP A 787 5.97 6.31 -24.90
N GLY A 788 6.78 6.08 -25.93
CA GLY A 788 8.18 5.63 -25.85
C GLY A 788 9.23 6.65 -25.37
N SER A 789 8.88 7.92 -25.15
CA SER A 789 9.85 8.95 -24.70
C SER A 789 9.98 9.08 -23.17
N ALA A 790 9.15 8.39 -22.37
CA ALA A 790 9.18 8.43 -20.90
C ALA A 790 8.67 7.13 -20.19
N PRO A 791 9.26 5.94 -20.44
CA PRO A 791 8.65 4.64 -20.09
C PRO A 791 8.59 4.29 -18.59
N GLY A 792 9.37 4.93 -17.71
CA GLY A 792 9.54 4.49 -16.32
C GLY A 792 8.30 4.62 -15.42
N ASN A 793 7.62 5.77 -15.44
CA ASN A 793 6.54 6.06 -14.48
C ASN A 793 5.15 5.64 -14.96
N LEU A 794 4.89 5.68 -16.27
CA LEU A 794 3.65 5.17 -16.85
C LEU A 794 3.53 3.66 -16.67
N SER A 795 4.64 2.92 -16.76
CA SER A 795 4.64 1.46 -16.50
C SER A 795 4.23 1.12 -15.05
N LEU A 796 4.65 1.94 -14.08
CA LEU A 796 4.23 1.80 -12.67
C LEU A 796 2.76 2.17 -12.48
N GLU A 797 2.32 3.27 -13.09
CA GLU A 797 0.91 3.69 -13.04
C GLU A 797 -0.01 2.65 -13.69
N PHE A 798 0.42 2.01 -14.78
CA PHE A 798 -0.31 0.91 -15.41
C PHE A 798 -0.47 -0.26 -14.43
N ALA A 799 0.64 -0.70 -13.81
CA ALA A 799 0.61 -1.79 -12.83
C ALA A 799 -0.29 -1.48 -11.63
N GLN A 800 -0.24 -0.25 -11.11
CA GLN A 800 -1.07 0.19 -9.98
C GLN A 800 -2.58 0.23 -10.30
N LEU A 801 -2.92 0.55 -11.55
CA LEU A 801 -4.29 0.66 -12.02
C LEU A 801 -4.84 -0.67 -12.59
N GLY A 802 -4.00 -1.72 -12.60
CA GLY A 802 -4.31 -3.03 -13.16
C GLY A 802 -4.27 -3.06 -14.68
N ALA A 803 -3.73 -2.04 -15.34
CA ALA A 803 -3.69 -1.94 -16.78
C ALA A 803 -2.47 -2.68 -17.35
N PHE A 804 -2.61 -3.38 -18.47
CA PHE A 804 -1.51 -4.16 -19.06
C PHE A 804 -0.33 -3.27 -19.51
N PRO A 805 0.91 -3.75 -19.50
CA PRO A 805 2.07 -2.97 -19.91
C PRO A 805 2.09 -2.74 -21.43
N PHE A 806 2.63 -1.59 -21.87
CA PHE A 806 3.01 -1.40 -23.27
C PHE A 806 4.44 -1.89 -23.51
N ALA A 807 4.72 -2.42 -24.70
CA ALA A 807 6.05 -2.90 -25.07
C ALA A 807 7.01 -1.72 -25.31
N ASN A 808 8.23 -1.77 -24.75
CA ASN A 808 9.23 -0.70 -24.87
C ASN A 808 9.40 -0.27 -26.35
N ALA A 809 9.44 1.04 -26.59
CA ALA A 809 9.49 1.64 -27.92
C ALA A 809 8.29 1.36 -28.85
N SER A 810 7.17 0.87 -28.31
CA SER A 810 5.92 0.82 -29.06
C SER A 810 5.40 2.23 -29.38
N LYS A 811 4.65 2.33 -30.48
CA LYS A 811 3.94 3.54 -30.93
C LYS A 811 2.55 3.70 -30.31
N ASP A 812 2.23 2.92 -29.28
CA ASP A 812 1.03 3.18 -28.49
C ASP A 812 1.09 4.58 -27.87
N ALA A 813 -0.05 5.18 -27.56
CA ALA A 813 -0.10 6.49 -26.91
C ALA A 813 -0.67 6.38 -25.48
N ALA A 814 -0.15 7.20 -24.56
CA ALA A 814 -0.62 7.27 -23.19
C ALA A 814 -0.40 8.66 -22.57
N LEU A 815 -1.34 9.11 -21.74
CA LEU A 815 -1.31 10.38 -21.01
C LEU A 815 -1.61 10.15 -19.53
N SER A 816 -0.70 10.57 -18.65
CA SER A 816 -0.94 10.68 -17.20
C SER A 816 -1.34 12.12 -16.87
N LEU A 817 -2.59 12.30 -16.46
CA LEU A 817 -3.21 13.59 -16.16
C LEU A 817 -3.36 13.71 -14.65
N LEU A 818 -2.38 14.33 -14.01
CA LEU A 818 -2.25 14.33 -12.54
C LEU A 818 -3.33 15.13 -11.80
N SER A 819 -4.05 16.00 -12.50
CA SER A 819 -4.94 16.99 -11.90
C SER A 819 -5.96 17.51 -12.91
N VAL A 820 -7.06 16.78 -13.07
CA VAL A 820 -8.17 17.15 -13.96
C VAL A 820 -9.29 17.81 -13.14
N PRO A 821 -9.74 19.03 -13.48
CA PRO A 821 -10.79 19.72 -12.73
C PRO A 821 -12.14 19.02 -12.85
N ALA A 822 -13.10 19.35 -11.98
CA ALA A 822 -14.48 18.89 -12.17
C ALA A 822 -15.07 19.43 -13.47
N GLY A 823 -15.97 18.65 -14.07
CA GLY A 823 -16.62 18.99 -15.34
C GLY A 823 -16.54 17.87 -16.36
N GLY A 824 -17.00 18.19 -17.56
CA GLY A 824 -16.97 17.29 -18.72
C GLY A 824 -15.65 17.39 -19.47
N HIS A 825 -15.06 16.23 -19.74
CA HIS A 825 -13.80 16.08 -20.46
C HIS A 825 -13.99 15.12 -21.63
N THR A 826 -13.20 15.30 -22.69
CA THR A 826 -13.22 14.40 -23.85
C THR A 826 -11.82 13.96 -24.24
N VAL A 827 -11.72 12.71 -24.72
CA VAL A 827 -10.52 12.13 -25.30
C VAL A 827 -10.81 11.85 -26.76
N ARG A 828 -9.92 12.28 -27.64
CA ARG A 828 -9.94 11.93 -29.05
C ARG A 828 -8.83 10.96 -29.37
N VAL A 829 -9.18 9.89 -30.07
CA VAL A 829 -8.24 8.86 -30.54
C VAL A 829 -8.32 8.77 -32.06
N SER A 830 -7.18 8.84 -32.74
CA SER A 830 -7.07 8.80 -34.20
C SER A 830 -5.79 8.08 -34.61
N GLY A 831 -5.67 7.69 -35.88
CA GLY A 831 -4.40 7.24 -36.44
C GLY A 831 -3.51 8.43 -36.82
N GLN A 832 -2.23 8.37 -36.48
CA GLN A 832 -1.25 9.36 -36.94
C GLN A 832 -1.27 9.41 -38.48
N SER A 833 -1.31 10.64 -39.03
CA SER A 833 -1.50 10.89 -40.47
C SER A 833 -2.75 10.24 -41.08
N GLY A 834 -3.81 10.06 -40.28
CA GLY A 834 -5.12 9.58 -40.75
C GLY A 834 -5.19 8.08 -41.01
N THR A 835 -4.27 7.28 -40.45
CA THR A 835 -4.23 5.82 -40.66
C THR A 835 -5.44 5.09 -40.05
N ALA A 836 -5.82 3.96 -40.65
CA ALA A 836 -6.92 3.10 -40.21
C ALA A 836 -6.39 1.90 -39.42
N GLY A 837 -7.20 1.34 -38.53
CA GLY A 837 -6.84 0.12 -37.80
C GLY A 837 -7.58 -0.06 -36.47
N THR A 838 -7.34 -1.20 -35.83
CA THR A 838 -7.95 -1.57 -34.55
C THR A 838 -7.17 -0.97 -33.37
N VAL A 839 -7.89 -0.31 -32.46
CA VAL A 839 -7.34 0.34 -31.27
C VAL A 839 -8.19 0.03 -30.04
N LEU A 840 -7.55 -0.11 -28.89
CA LEU A 840 -8.18 -0.13 -27.58
C LEU A 840 -7.94 1.23 -26.91
N ALA A 841 -8.99 2.03 -26.79
CA ALA A 841 -8.94 3.33 -26.13
C ALA A 841 -9.47 3.23 -24.70
N GLU A 842 -8.75 3.79 -23.73
CA GLU A 842 -9.06 3.60 -22.31
C GLU A 842 -8.93 4.88 -21.50
N ILE A 843 -9.77 5.03 -20.48
CA ILE A 843 -9.69 6.07 -19.44
C ILE A 843 -9.75 5.36 -18.09
N TYR A 844 -8.73 5.53 -17.25
CA TYR A 844 -8.65 4.99 -15.90
C TYR A 844 -8.76 6.12 -14.86
N GLU A 845 -9.46 5.85 -13.76
CA GLU A 845 -9.38 6.68 -12.56
C GLU A 845 -8.01 6.47 -11.91
N GLY A 846 -7.18 7.52 -11.86
CA GLY A 846 -5.81 7.45 -11.31
C GLY A 846 -5.74 7.43 -9.78
N THR A 847 -6.87 7.43 -9.07
CA THR A 847 -6.87 7.34 -7.60
C THR A 847 -6.62 5.89 -7.20
N LEU A 848 -5.60 5.65 -6.39
CA LEU A 848 -5.30 4.30 -5.90
C LEU A 848 -6.49 3.76 -5.10
N PRO A 849 -6.90 2.50 -5.30
CA PRO A 849 -8.11 1.99 -4.67
C PRO A 849 -8.08 2.00 -3.13
N ALA A 850 -6.91 1.85 -2.49
CA ALA A 850 -6.75 1.97 -1.04
C ALA A 850 -7.02 3.39 -0.49
N MET A 851 -7.09 4.39 -1.36
CA MET A 851 -7.32 5.80 -1.02
C MET A 851 -8.76 6.25 -1.33
N ILE A 852 -9.61 5.37 -1.87
CA ILE A 852 -11.00 5.72 -2.19
C ILE A 852 -11.79 5.84 -0.87
N VAL A 853 -12.12 7.06 -0.48
CA VAL A 853 -13.03 7.36 0.62
C VAL A 853 -14.32 8.02 0.10
N PRO A 854 -15.46 7.92 0.81
CA PRO A 854 -16.74 8.46 0.34
C PRO A 854 -16.70 9.93 -0.09
N ALA A 855 -15.90 10.74 0.60
CA ALA A 855 -15.80 12.19 0.37
C ALA A 855 -14.97 12.58 -0.87
N LEU A 856 -14.22 11.67 -1.49
CA LEU A 856 -13.49 12.00 -2.71
C LEU A 856 -14.46 12.15 -3.88
N ARG A 857 -14.16 13.09 -4.79
CA ARG A 857 -14.77 13.16 -6.12
C ARG A 857 -14.61 11.83 -6.85
N ARG A 858 -15.32 11.59 -7.95
CA ARG A 858 -15.24 10.35 -8.73
C ARG A 858 -15.51 10.56 -10.21
N LEU A 859 -15.15 9.56 -11.00
CA LEU A 859 -15.69 9.39 -12.35
C LEU A 859 -17.17 9.06 -12.22
N THR A 860 -18.05 10.02 -12.49
CA THR A 860 -19.50 9.80 -12.40
C THR A 860 -20.10 9.33 -13.72
N ASN A 861 -19.39 9.54 -14.82
CA ASN A 861 -19.81 9.12 -16.15
C ASN A 861 -18.62 8.74 -17.03
N LEU A 862 -18.86 7.78 -17.91
CA LEU A 862 -18.01 7.37 -19.00
C LEU A 862 -18.89 7.21 -20.24
N SER A 863 -18.47 7.77 -21.37
CA SER A 863 -19.28 7.85 -22.57
C SER A 863 -18.47 7.61 -23.84
N VAL A 864 -19.12 7.11 -24.89
CA VAL A 864 -18.56 7.05 -26.23
C VAL A 864 -19.63 7.38 -27.26
N LEU A 865 -19.30 8.29 -28.19
CA LEU A 865 -20.12 8.60 -29.35
C LEU A 865 -19.48 7.94 -30.58
N LYS A 866 -20.19 7.03 -31.24
CA LYS A 866 -19.66 6.29 -32.38
C LYS A 866 -20.75 5.87 -33.36
N ASN A 867 -20.41 5.83 -34.65
CA ASN A 867 -21.22 5.15 -35.66
C ASN A 867 -21.00 3.63 -35.57
N LEU A 868 -22.06 2.87 -35.33
CA LEU A 868 -22.00 1.40 -35.28
C LEU A 868 -22.08 0.80 -36.68
N ASP A 869 -21.20 -0.15 -36.95
CA ASP A 869 -21.33 -1.05 -38.09
C ASP A 869 -22.17 -2.30 -37.71
N ALA A 870 -22.34 -3.23 -38.65
CA ALA A 870 -23.02 -4.50 -38.40
C ALA A 870 -22.33 -5.36 -37.30
N GLY A 871 -21.07 -5.07 -36.97
CA GLY A 871 -20.30 -5.73 -35.93
C GLY A 871 -20.68 -5.30 -34.51
N GLY A 872 -21.25 -4.11 -34.36
CA GLY A 872 -21.65 -3.51 -33.08
C GLY A 872 -20.47 -2.90 -32.30
N LEU A 873 -20.70 -2.59 -31.02
CA LEU A 873 -19.69 -2.04 -30.10
C LEU A 873 -19.61 -2.90 -28.84
N THR A 874 -18.40 -3.09 -28.33
CA THR A 874 -18.18 -3.65 -27.00
C THR A 874 -17.42 -2.65 -26.15
N ALA A 875 -18.01 -2.25 -25.03
CA ALA A 875 -17.42 -1.36 -24.04
C ALA A 875 -17.14 -2.12 -22.74
N GLY A 876 -15.95 -1.95 -22.16
CA GLY A 876 -15.58 -2.49 -20.86
C GLY A 876 -15.55 -1.41 -19.78
N PHE A 877 -15.86 -1.79 -18.55
CA PHE A 877 -15.66 -0.94 -17.36
C PHE A 877 -15.38 -1.80 -16.12
N ILE A 878 -14.74 -1.20 -15.12
CA ILE A 878 -14.39 -1.85 -13.86
C ILE A 878 -15.10 -1.13 -12.71
N ILE A 879 -15.65 -1.91 -11.78
CA ILE A 879 -16.07 -1.44 -10.46
C ILE A 879 -14.91 -1.72 -9.49
N ARG A 880 -14.33 -0.66 -8.94
CA ARG A 880 -13.28 -0.69 -7.91
C ARG A 880 -13.88 -0.54 -6.51
N GLY A 881 -13.08 -0.80 -5.49
CA GLY A 881 -13.49 -0.75 -4.08
C GLY A 881 -13.83 -2.15 -3.53
N THR A 882 -14.43 -2.19 -2.35
CA THR A 882 -14.86 -3.42 -1.67
C THR A 882 -16.38 -3.53 -1.54
N THR A 883 -17.14 -2.47 -1.85
CA THR A 883 -18.62 -2.52 -1.85
C THR A 883 -19.20 -2.53 -3.26
N SER A 884 -20.46 -2.96 -3.38
CA SER A 884 -21.19 -2.87 -4.65
C SER A 884 -21.49 -1.41 -5.03
N LEU A 885 -21.62 -1.16 -6.33
CA LEU A 885 -21.99 0.12 -6.91
C LEU A 885 -23.27 -0.04 -7.77
N ARG A 886 -24.22 0.88 -7.61
CA ARG A 886 -25.38 0.99 -8.50
C ARG A 886 -24.96 1.77 -9.75
N VAL A 887 -25.13 1.17 -10.92
CA VAL A 887 -24.75 1.73 -12.20
C VAL A 887 -25.94 1.84 -13.14
N LEU A 888 -25.98 2.92 -13.90
CA LEU A 888 -26.90 3.13 -15.01
C LEU A 888 -26.12 2.99 -16.32
N VAL A 889 -26.50 2.04 -17.16
CA VAL A 889 -25.97 1.87 -18.52
C VAL A 889 -27.04 2.31 -19.50
N ARG A 890 -26.70 3.18 -20.47
CA ARG A 890 -27.67 3.63 -21.48
C ARG A 890 -27.06 3.74 -22.87
N VAL A 891 -27.92 3.58 -23.86
CA VAL A 891 -27.61 3.71 -25.29
C VAL A 891 -28.65 4.63 -25.91
N ALA A 892 -28.22 5.83 -26.27
CA ALA A 892 -29.06 6.80 -26.98
C ALA A 892 -28.87 6.67 -28.50
N GLY A 893 -29.97 6.42 -29.20
CA GLY A 893 -30.11 6.45 -30.65
C GLY A 893 -31.14 7.51 -31.04
N PRO A 894 -32.46 7.21 -31.01
CA PRO A 894 -33.51 8.20 -31.33
C PRO A 894 -33.40 9.52 -30.55
N SER A 895 -33.02 9.48 -29.27
CA SER A 895 -32.87 10.71 -28.46
C SER A 895 -31.79 11.67 -28.98
N LEU A 896 -30.86 11.21 -29.83
CA LEU A 896 -29.83 12.07 -30.43
C LEU A 896 -30.40 13.11 -31.40
N ALA A 897 -31.60 12.88 -31.95
CA ALA A 897 -32.30 13.85 -32.78
C ALA A 897 -32.53 15.19 -32.04
N GLY A 898 -32.76 15.15 -30.72
CA GLY A 898 -32.94 16.33 -29.89
C GLY A 898 -31.69 17.21 -29.76
N PHE A 899 -30.52 16.67 -30.11
CA PHE A 899 -29.23 17.38 -30.15
C PHE A 899 -28.82 17.80 -31.57
N GLY A 900 -29.71 17.65 -32.56
CA GLY A 900 -29.46 18.00 -33.96
C GLY A 900 -28.55 17.02 -34.70
N LEU A 901 -28.36 15.81 -34.18
CA LEU A 901 -27.57 14.76 -34.84
C LEU A 901 -28.46 13.94 -35.80
N SER A 902 -27.92 13.60 -36.97
CA SER A 902 -28.55 12.73 -37.98
C SER A 902 -27.94 11.32 -37.94
N ASP A 903 -28.53 10.40 -38.74
CA ASP A 903 -28.01 9.06 -38.98
C ASP A 903 -27.84 8.19 -37.71
N TRP A 904 -28.61 8.50 -36.67
CA TRP A 904 -28.65 7.73 -35.43
C TRP A 904 -29.27 6.35 -35.63
N LEU A 905 -28.83 5.40 -34.82
CA LEU A 905 -29.35 4.04 -34.84
C LEU A 905 -30.77 4.02 -34.27
N ALA A 906 -31.74 3.59 -35.07
CA ALA A 906 -33.14 3.70 -34.71
C ALA A 906 -33.65 2.71 -33.65
N ASP A 907 -32.94 1.60 -33.44
CA ASP A 907 -33.31 0.54 -32.49
C ASP A 907 -32.04 -0.10 -31.89
N PRO A 908 -31.39 0.61 -30.94
CA PRO A 908 -30.24 0.09 -30.20
C PRO A 908 -30.63 -0.98 -29.17
N ARG A 909 -29.82 -2.04 -29.10
CA ARG A 909 -29.93 -3.12 -28.10
C ARG A 909 -28.69 -3.14 -27.23
N LEU A 910 -28.86 -3.28 -25.92
CA LEU A 910 -27.76 -3.40 -24.95
C LEU A 910 -27.82 -4.74 -24.20
N GLU A 911 -26.67 -5.36 -23.96
CA GLU A 911 -26.50 -6.51 -23.08
C GLU A 911 -25.27 -6.36 -22.19
N LEU A 912 -25.42 -6.63 -20.90
CA LEU A 912 -24.40 -6.51 -19.86
C LEU A 912 -23.90 -7.90 -19.44
N PHE A 913 -22.58 -8.05 -19.36
CA PHE A 913 -21.90 -9.28 -18.96
C PHE A 913 -20.91 -9.04 -17.81
N ASP A 914 -20.69 -10.06 -16.98
CA ASP A 914 -19.59 -10.07 -16.00
C ASP A 914 -18.24 -10.47 -16.63
N GLY A 915 -17.17 -10.39 -15.85
CA GLY A 915 -15.80 -10.73 -16.28
C GLY A 915 -15.58 -12.21 -16.66
N THR A 916 -16.52 -13.11 -16.37
CA THR A 916 -16.48 -14.50 -16.83
C THR A 916 -17.17 -14.70 -18.19
N GLY A 917 -17.80 -13.64 -18.72
CA GLY A 917 -18.60 -13.67 -19.94
C GLY A 917 -20.04 -14.15 -19.71
N ARG A 918 -20.51 -14.22 -18.46
CA ARG A 918 -21.91 -14.54 -18.16
C ARG A 918 -22.78 -13.31 -18.36
N SER A 919 -23.88 -13.47 -19.11
CA SER A 919 -24.90 -12.42 -19.30
C SER A 919 -25.62 -12.17 -17.97
N LEU A 920 -25.66 -10.89 -17.56
CA LEU A 920 -26.30 -10.43 -16.33
C LEU A 920 -27.68 -9.84 -16.64
N ALA A 921 -27.79 -9.03 -17.70
CA ALA A 921 -29.04 -8.40 -18.10
C ALA A 921 -28.97 -7.86 -19.54
N ALA A 922 -30.13 -7.74 -20.20
CA ALA A 922 -30.25 -7.16 -21.52
C ALA A 922 -31.47 -6.23 -21.60
N ASN A 923 -31.38 -5.17 -22.40
CA ASN A 923 -32.51 -4.31 -22.70
C ASN A 923 -32.45 -3.74 -24.13
N ASP A 924 -33.60 -3.64 -24.78
CA ASP A 924 -33.76 -3.05 -26.11
C ASP A 924 -34.76 -1.89 -26.15
N ASN A 925 -35.42 -1.55 -25.03
CA ASN A 925 -36.26 -0.34 -24.91
C ASN A 925 -36.26 0.18 -23.46
N TRP A 926 -36.07 1.48 -23.27
CA TRP A 926 -36.02 2.07 -21.93
C TRP A 926 -37.39 2.17 -21.23
N GLY A 927 -38.49 2.19 -22.01
CA GLY A 927 -39.86 2.45 -21.52
C GLY A 927 -40.72 1.24 -21.14
N ASP A 928 -40.37 0.02 -21.57
CA ASP A 928 -41.37 -1.05 -21.77
C ASP A 928 -41.61 -1.99 -20.57
N ARG A 929 -40.90 -1.81 -19.44
CA ARG A 929 -40.86 -2.83 -18.35
C ARG A 929 -41.27 -2.36 -16.95
N GLY A 930 -42.07 -1.31 -16.81
CA GLY A 930 -42.44 -0.77 -15.49
C GLY A 930 -41.26 -0.14 -14.71
N SER A 931 -40.05 -0.21 -15.26
CA SER A 931 -38.81 0.40 -14.78
C SER A 931 -38.60 1.81 -15.29
N ALA A 932 -39.47 2.36 -16.15
CA ALA A 932 -39.29 3.69 -16.73
C ALA A 932 -39.21 4.78 -15.64
N ALA A 933 -40.03 4.68 -14.59
CA ALA A 933 -39.98 5.61 -13.45
C ALA A 933 -38.66 5.48 -12.65
N GLU A 934 -38.19 4.25 -12.43
CA GLU A 934 -36.92 3.99 -11.74
C GLU A 934 -35.71 4.44 -12.57
N ALA A 935 -35.75 4.20 -13.89
CA ALA A 935 -34.76 4.66 -14.84
C ALA A 935 -34.74 6.19 -14.93
N SER A 936 -35.90 6.85 -15.05
CA SER A 936 -35.98 8.31 -15.02
C SER A 936 -35.47 8.90 -13.71
N ALA A 937 -35.76 8.27 -12.57
CA ALA A 937 -35.20 8.68 -11.29
C ALA A 937 -33.66 8.52 -11.27
N ALA A 938 -33.14 7.40 -11.78
CA ALA A 938 -31.70 7.18 -11.92
C ALA A 938 -31.05 8.19 -12.89
N PHE A 939 -31.72 8.58 -13.98
CA PHE A 939 -31.22 9.61 -14.90
C PHE A 939 -31.04 10.94 -14.17
N ALA A 940 -32.06 11.36 -13.42
CA ALA A 940 -32.00 12.58 -12.62
C ALA A 940 -30.91 12.53 -11.54
N GLN A 941 -30.79 11.41 -10.82
CA GLN A 941 -29.76 11.19 -9.79
C GLN A 941 -28.34 11.23 -10.37
N ALA A 942 -28.17 10.69 -11.57
CA ALA A 942 -26.88 10.66 -12.27
C ALA A 942 -26.55 11.99 -13.00
N GLY A 943 -27.49 12.96 -13.05
CA GLY A 943 -27.35 14.18 -13.86
C GLY A 943 -27.36 13.92 -15.37
N ALA A 944 -27.94 12.80 -15.77
CA ALA A 944 -28.02 12.34 -17.15
C ALA A 944 -29.24 12.97 -17.84
N PHE A 945 -29.13 13.34 -19.13
CA PHE A 945 -30.29 13.90 -19.84
C PHE A 945 -31.43 12.88 -19.96
N ALA A 946 -32.67 13.36 -19.93
CA ALA A 946 -33.84 12.49 -20.01
C ALA A 946 -34.10 12.01 -21.45
N PHE A 947 -34.51 10.76 -21.60
CA PHE A 947 -35.18 10.29 -22.81
C PHE A 947 -36.61 10.82 -22.77
N ALA A 948 -36.90 11.81 -23.62
CA ALA A 948 -38.12 12.61 -23.53
C ALA A 948 -39.39 11.84 -23.94
N ASP A 949 -39.25 10.80 -24.78
CA ASP A 949 -40.35 10.01 -25.32
C ASP A 949 -40.31 8.57 -24.76
N PRO A 950 -41.28 8.19 -23.91
CA PRO A 950 -41.40 6.83 -23.37
C PRO A 950 -41.58 5.73 -24.42
N THR A 951 -41.95 6.09 -25.65
CA THR A 951 -42.06 5.16 -26.79
C THR A 951 -40.76 5.03 -27.58
N SER A 952 -39.74 5.81 -27.23
CA SER A 952 -38.43 5.73 -27.86
C SER A 952 -37.80 4.35 -27.71
N LYS A 953 -37.11 3.93 -28.77
CA LYS A 953 -36.30 2.71 -28.84
C LYS A 953 -34.90 2.87 -28.27
N ASP A 954 -34.59 4.00 -27.60
CA ASP A 954 -33.39 4.08 -26.77
C ASP A 954 -33.38 2.97 -25.71
N ALA A 955 -32.21 2.48 -25.32
CA ALA A 955 -32.08 1.40 -24.35
C ALA A 955 -31.40 1.87 -23.06
N ALA A 956 -31.88 1.43 -21.89
CA ALA A 956 -31.30 1.75 -20.59
C ALA A 956 -31.43 0.62 -19.58
N LEU A 957 -30.44 0.42 -18.73
CA LEU A 957 -30.38 -0.64 -17.72
C LEU A 957 -29.83 -0.09 -16.41
N LEU A 958 -30.46 -0.45 -15.30
CA LEU A 958 -29.98 -0.17 -13.95
C LEU A 958 -29.53 -1.48 -13.31
N ALA A 959 -28.32 -1.52 -12.75
CA ALA A 959 -27.76 -2.72 -12.13
C ALA A 959 -26.98 -2.38 -10.86
N THR A 960 -26.99 -3.28 -9.88
CA THR A 960 -26.11 -3.21 -8.70
C THR A 960 -25.00 -4.24 -8.88
N LEU A 961 -23.78 -3.76 -9.04
CA LEU A 961 -22.63 -4.55 -9.44
C LEU A 961 -21.58 -4.58 -8.32
N GLY A 962 -21.07 -5.76 -7.98
CA GLY A 962 -19.93 -5.89 -7.07
C GLY A 962 -18.62 -5.42 -7.70
N PRO A 963 -17.53 -5.31 -6.93
CA PRO A 963 -16.20 -5.07 -7.49
C PRO A 963 -15.83 -6.11 -8.55
N GLY A 964 -15.32 -5.67 -9.69
CA GLY A 964 -15.01 -6.56 -10.82
C GLY A 964 -15.04 -5.88 -12.18
N ALA A 965 -14.73 -6.65 -13.22
CA ALA A 965 -14.80 -6.20 -14.61
C ALA A 965 -16.14 -6.57 -15.25
N TYR A 966 -16.66 -5.68 -16.09
CA TYR A 966 -17.93 -5.82 -16.77
C TYR A 966 -17.80 -5.36 -18.22
N THR A 967 -18.64 -5.91 -19.10
CA THR A 967 -18.72 -5.47 -20.51
C THR A 967 -20.15 -5.23 -20.94
N VAL A 968 -20.35 -4.19 -21.76
CA VAL A 968 -21.61 -3.84 -22.40
C VAL A 968 -21.43 -4.09 -23.90
N GLN A 969 -22.29 -4.91 -24.47
CA GLN A 969 -22.41 -5.07 -25.92
C GLN A 969 -23.59 -4.26 -26.43
N VAL A 970 -23.34 -3.51 -27.50
CA VAL A 970 -24.35 -2.67 -28.16
C VAL A 970 -24.45 -3.04 -29.63
N ARG A 971 -25.67 -3.28 -30.12
CA ARG A 971 -25.95 -3.66 -31.52
C ARG A 971 -27.25 -3.03 -32.01
N GLY A 972 -27.38 -2.83 -33.31
CA GLY A 972 -28.67 -2.52 -33.93
C GLY A 972 -29.55 -3.75 -34.09
N ALA A 973 -30.86 -3.58 -33.91
CA ALA A 973 -31.83 -4.57 -34.38
C ALA A 973 -31.59 -4.87 -35.87
N GLU A 974 -31.67 -6.15 -36.25
CA GLU A 974 -31.48 -6.61 -37.63
C GLU A 974 -30.13 -6.20 -38.26
N ALA A 975 -29.09 -6.00 -37.45
CA ALA A 975 -27.74 -5.57 -37.89
C ALA A 975 -27.70 -4.20 -38.61
N ARG A 976 -28.65 -3.31 -38.30
CA ARG A 976 -28.63 -1.92 -38.79
C ARG A 976 -27.47 -1.13 -38.18
N SER A 977 -26.88 -0.26 -38.98
CA SER A 977 -25.83 0.69 -38.60
C SER A 977 -26.40 2.05 -38.23
N GLY A 978 -25.66 2.84 -37.45
CA GLY A 978 -26.03 4.22 -37.12
C GLY A 978 -25.28 4.78 -35.92
N LEU A 979 -25.37 6.09 -35.73
CA LEU A 979 -24.78 6.82 -34.62
C LEU A 979 -25.46 6.46 -33.28
N VAL A 980 -24.65 6.16 -32.27
CA VAL A 980 -25.11 5.95 -30.90
C VAL A 980 -24.21 6.67 -29.91
N LEU A 981 -24.80 7.04 -28.77
CA LEU A 981 -24.08 7.43 -27.56
C LEU A 981 -24.26 6.34 -26.51
N VAL A 982 -23.17 5.67 -26.13
CA VAL A 982 -23.17 4.65 -25.07
C VAL A 982 -22.56 5.24 -23.81
N GLU A 983 -23.25 5.10 -22.69
CA GLU A 983 -22.88 5.74 -21.43
C GLU A 983 -23.03 4.79 -20.25
N VAL A 984 -22.10 4.91 -19.30
CA VAL A 984 -22.15 4.27 -17.98
C VAL A 984 -22.05 5.36 -16.92
N TYR A 985 -23.00 5.37 -16.00
CA TYR A 985 -23.10 6.33 -14.90
C TYR A 985 -23.03 5.62 -13.55
N GLU A 986 -22.39 6.28 -12.59
CA GLU A 986 -22.65 5.98 -11.19
C GLU A 986 -24.01 6.58 -10.78
N VAL A 987 -24.84 5.79 -10.10
CA VAL A 987 -26.09 6.27 -9.51
C VAL A 987 -25.85 6.44 -8.01
N PRO A 988 -25.90 7.70 -7.48
CA PRO A 988 -25.66 8.01 -6.08
C PRO A 988 -26.50 7.23 -5.06
#